data_AF-A0A840MLM2-F1
#
_entry.id   AF-A0A840MLM2-F1
#
_cell.length_a   1.000
_cell.length_b   1.000
_cell.length_c   1.000
_cell.angle_alpha   90.00
_cell.angle_beta   90.00
_cell.angle_gamma   90.00
#
_symmetry.space_group_name_H-M   'P 1'
#
loop_
_entity.id
_entity.type
_entity.pdbx_description
1 polymer ?
#
loop_
_entity_poly.entity_id
_entity_poly.type
_entity_poly.pdbx_seq_one_letter_code
_entity_poly.pdbx_strand_id
1 'polypeptide(L)'
;MLSVVLLIIGALVAGALLESFQAGLLGAIIGWLTGMLLTMQSRLADSNTDNARLNEQLDQLRAHFNQVTLDIHERISRLEHAQPATTAPPAVMAEPLTAAPPPADAAPAEDDQPIRALAFDEAAILQAMPEPTHEEDKPAEPPFIEFSPPPASNETIEQPAETTPPPVSPVPAPPASVHQRQPQPTPAEPDWLSRRLAALQAWLLGGNTVLRIGILLLFLGLAFLLRYASERVVVPVELRYASVALAAVSLLVIGWRVRTKQATYGLAMQGTGIAVLYLTVFAAMRLHPLIPPQVGFALLVLITLCAAALAILQDALALALAGTLGGFAAPILASTGGGNHVALFSYFALLNAGIFCIAWFKAWRMLNLVGFIGTFGIGTAWGLRSYHPTLFASTEPFLVLFFLMYLAIGLLFARRTLRDAQAAPNPADRQALLAWSARQANYVDGTVLFGTPLIGFGLQYAVIRHLTFGPAFSALAIGGVYLILASWLHRHSQWRHMLLMEILLALGVVFGTLAIPLGLDAEWTSAAWAVEGAGIFWVGLRQRRPIARAFALCLQFIALLAYLNTLSTGTDTLLTGSALGAIMLGGALLFSYWQLRNAPVEPQHRWERPGLLSWAGLAMLDLIPALWLDAQGATMAWALMGLITLYLGLRLQDRNWLFAALAVQAMGGLVFLLHLQAGDQGAVLASGWRGLLAASMLGLAAIAGLAMAMRDPVAKTDPAVMRPLGLGMLSGLVFINLAVLFVAPWKTTSAVWAVSGLGIIWLSAWLKQRWALLFGLVLQIVGGAALIWSLSDHVFLDPTLTPLGHIDFWAPATLALAAYLGGWRLWRETQRQPGADQLMAGLGHISSVLLTWATAWWAYAWSTELWRLFDAQPTRHLLLVVLTLSVWAWQAVARRWQWQAMAVLSAMLMPAAGGLLLISVVDASPYHPLADWGWLGWTLVVAMHGLTLRKLDQHYPVPIARMAHVGGVWVMLLMLSCEMRALLLQLSDEHTAWRWLGGVVVPAAYLVAMTSQRIARWWPIQQYEARYRNTAAWPVAVVSLGWFWLSNVMSPGLAAPLPYLPLLNPLEIGQLLVLASIVLWLQARAETWPPTIARPHWQVAVGASLWLMLSCAVFRGAHQLADVPFQFEDLMRSMLVQASLSLVWSLAALGLMITAHRRGWRQVWMIGAALAGIVVTKLFLVELGNRGGLARIVSFIGVGVLLLIVGYFAPLPPKPASQAKEDNP
;
A
#
# COMPACT_ATOMS: atom_id res chain seq x y z
N MET A 1 -3.11 7.87 44.47
CA MET A 1 -3.80 7.92 43.16
C MET A 1 -5.25 7.48 43.27
N LEU A 2 -5.58 6.22 43.62
CA LEU A 2 -6.99 5.76 43.75
C LEU A 2 -7.84 6.69 44.65
N SER A 3 -7.32 7.08 45.82
CA SER A 3 -7.96 8.04 46.73
C SER A 3 -8.19 9.44 46.14
N VAL A 4 -7.36 9.89 45.20
CA VAL A 4 -7.51 11.18 44.49
C VAL A 4 -8.55 11.05 43.38
N VAL A 5 -8.56 9.92 42.67
CA VAL A 5 -9.57 9.65 41.62
C VAL A 5 -10.96 9.49 42.24
N LEU A 6 -11.08 8.76 43.36
CA LEU A 6 -12.35 8.62 44.08
C LEU A 6 -12.80 9.92 44.76
N LEU A 7 -11.87 10.75 45.26
CA LEU A 7 -12.18 12.13 45.69
C LEU A 7 -12.83 12.92 44.56
N ILE A 8 -12.24 12.94 43.36
CA ILE A 8 -12.80 13.71 42.24
C ILE A 8 -14.13 13.10 41.79
N ILE A 9 -14.25 11.77 41.64
CA ILE A 9 -15.50 11.10 41.28
C ILE A 9 -16.60 11.40 42.30
N GLY A 10 -16.31 11.30 43.59
CA GLY A 10 -17.26 11.64 44.66
C GLY A 10 -17.72 13.10 44.59
N ALA A 11 -16.79 14.02 44.30
CA ALA A 11 -17.10 15.44 44.11
C ALA A 11 -18.05 15.69 42.93
N LEU A 12 -17.79 15.03 41.81
CA LEU A 12 -18.61 15.13 40.60
C LEU A 12 -20.01 14.51 40.82
N VAL A 13 -20.09 13.33 41.44
CA VAL A 13 -21.36 12.62 41.70
C VAL A 13 -22.27 13.42 42.63
N ALA A 14 -21.76 13.87 43.78
CA ALA A 14 -22.59 14.61 44.74
C ALA A 14 -22.91 16.03 44.24
N GLY A 15 -21.99 16.67 43.51
CA GLY A 15 -22.24 17.95 42.84
C GLY A 15 -23.29 17.85 41.73
N ALA A 16 -23.35 16.74 41.00
CA ALA A 16 -24.33 16.50 39.95
C ALA A 16 -25.72 16.11 40.49
N LEU A 17 -25.79 15.30 41.54
CA LEU A 17 -27.06 14.83 42.13
C LEU A 17 -27.79 15.90 42.95
N LEU A 18 -27.07 16.88 43.49
CA LEU A 18 -27.60 17.89 44.43
C LEU A 18 -27.33 19.34 43.98
N GLU A 19 -26.94 19.52 42.71
CA GLU A 19 -26.67 20.79 42.02
C GLU A 19 -25.95 21.88 42.86
N SER A 20 -25.05 21.48 43.76
CA SER A 20 -24.45 22.41 44.73
C SER A 20 -22.97 22.12 45.02
N PHE A 21 -22.19 23.20 45.10
CA PHE A 21 -20.75 23.13 45.38
C PHE A 21 -20.45 22.53 46.77
N GLN A 22 -21.33 22.76 47.76
CA GLN A 22 -21.21 22.18 49.10
C GLN A 22 -21.44 20.67 49.09
N ALA A 23 -22.42 20.17 48.31
CA ALA A 23 -22.57 18.74 48.08
C ALA A 23 -21.36 18.14 47.36
N GLY A 24 -20.80 18.86 46.37
CA GLY A 24 -19.54 18.47 45.74
C GLY A 24 -18.37 18.34 46.73
N LEU A 25 -18.22 19.26 47.68
CA LEU A 25 -17.21 19.14 48.74
C LEU A 25 -17.46 17.94 49.67
N LEU A 26 -18.71 17.69 50.07
CA LEU A 26 -19.07 16.53 50.89
C LEU A 26 -18.82 15.21 50.14
N GLY A 27 -19.19 15.15 48.86
CA GLY A 27 -18.90 14.01 47.99
C GLY A 27 -17.40 13.80 47.79
N ALA A 28 -16.61 14.86 47.69
CA ALA A 28 -15.15 14.78 47.63
C ALA A 28 -14.58 14.10 48.89
N ILE A 29 -15.08 14.49 50.07
CA ILE A 29 -14.68 13.92 51.36
C ILE A 29 -15.10 12.44 51.45
N ILE A 30 -16.33 12.08 51.06
CA ILE A 30 -16.81 10.70 51.07
C ILE A 30 -16.02 9.82 50.08
N GLY A 31 -15.75 10.32 48.87
CA GLY A 31 -14.94 9.64 47.86
C GLY A 31 -13.48 9.46 48.29
N TRP A 32 -12.92 10.45 48.98
CA TRP A 32 -11.58 10.36 49.56
C TRP A 32 -11.51 9.34 50.71
N LEU A 33 -12.47 9.36 51.63
CA LEU A 33 -12.57 8.43 52.76
C LEU A 33 -12.79 6.98 52.31
N THR A 34 -13.70 6.74 51.37
CA THR A 34 -13.89 5.40 50.78
C THR A 34 -12.65 4.92 50.03
N GLY A 35 -11.97 5.80 49.28
CA GLY A 35 -10.68 5.49 48.67
C GLY A 35 -9.57 5.19 49.70
N MET A 36 -9.57 5.86 50.85
CA MET A 36 -8.64 5.60 51.96
C MET A 36 -8.96 4.26 52.64
N LEU A 37 -10.24 3.96 52.92
CA LEU A 37 -10.69 2.69 53.49
C LEU A 37 -10.33 1.50 52.57
N LEU A 38 -10.59 1.59 51.28
CA LEU A 38 -10.18 0.56 50.31
C LEU A 38 -8.66 0.39 50.23
N THR A 39 -7.89 1.47 50.43
CA THR A 39 -6.41 1.43 50.48
C THR A 39 -5.90 0.85 51.81
N MET A 40 -6.61 1.02 52.92
CA MET A 40 -6.30 0.34 54.18
C MET A 40 -6.68 -1.15 54.13
N GLN A 41 -7.85 -1.48 53.57
CA GLN A 41 -8.32 -2.86 53.46
C GLN A 41 -7.44 -3.71 52.53
N SER A 42 -6.87 -3.13 51.47
CA SER A 42 -5.86 -3.81 50.64
C SER A 42 -4.57 -4.06 51.41
N ARG A 43 -4.03 -3.05 52.13
CA ARG A 43 -2.84 -3.25 52.99
C ARG A 43 -3.04 -4.30 54.09
N LEU A 44 -4.24 -4.40 54.65
CA LEU A 44 -4.61 -5.45 55.61
C LEU A 44 -4.76 -6.83 54.96
N ALA A 45 -5.14 -6.89 53.68
CA ALA A 45 -5.19 -8.14 52.92
C ALA A 45 -3.78 -8.62 52.56
N ASP A 46 -2.92 -7.71 52.09
CA ASP A 46 -1.51 -7.99 51.77
C ASP A 46 -0.79 -8.56 53.01
N SER A 47 -0.91 -7.87 54.16
CA SER A 47 -0.39 -8.36 55.45
C SER A 47 -0.97 -9.73 55.83
N ASN A 48 -2.23 -10.05 55.50
CA ASN A 48 -2.79 -11.36 55.79
C ASN A 48 -2.27 -12.48 54.86
N THR A 49 -1.87 -12.17 53.63
CA THR A 49 -1.16 -13.12 52.76
C THR A 49 0.28 -13.35 53.22
N ASP A 50 0.98 -12.30 53.67
CA ASP A 50 2.26 -12.43 54.34
C ASP A 50 2.11 -13.33 55.58
N ASN A 51 1.06 -13.09 56.39
CA ASN A 51 0.62 -13.91 57.55
C ASN A 51 0.38 -15.39 57.23
N ALA A 52 -0.01 -15.72 56.00
CA ALA A 52 -0.11 -17.11 55.57
C ALA A 52 1.26 -17.69 55.19
N ARG A 53 2.10 -16.97 54.44
CA ARG A 53 3.35 -17.51 53.88
C ARG A 53 4.47 -17.73 54.91
N LEU A 54 4.58 -16.98 56.02
CA LEU A 54 5.49 -17.40 57.12
C LEU A 54 4.90 -18.48 58.02
N ASN A 55 3.58 -18.60 58.14
CA ASN A 55 2.98 -19.77 58.80
C ASN A 55 3.29 -21.03 57.99
N GLU A 56 3.24 -20.96 56.65
CA GLU A 56 3.67 -22.04 55.77
C GLU A 56 5.19 -22.32 55.89
N GLN A 57 6.04 -21.29 55.96
CA GLN A 57 7.47 -21.47 56.25
C GLN A 57 7.71 -22.10 57.64
N LEU A 58 6.97 -21.70 58.67
CA LEU A 58 7.05 -22.27 60.03
C LEU A 58 6.60 -23.72 60.07
N ASP A 59 5.55 -24.08 59.34
CA ASP A 59 5.08 -25.47 59.25
C ASP A 59 6.01 -26.33 58.39
N GLN A 60 6.65 -25.78 57.35
CA GLN A 60 7.77 -26.45 56.66
C GLN A 60 8.97 -26.66 57.60
N LEU A 61 9.30 -25.67 58.45
CA LEU A 61 10.34 -25.78 59.48
C LEU A 61 9.99 -26.84 60.53
N ARG A 62 8.74 -26.88 61.01
CA ARG A 62 8.24 -27.94 61.91
C ARG A 62 8.27 -29.30 61.26
N ALA A 63 7.86 -29.43 59.99
CA ALA A 63 7.90 -30.69 59.26
C ALA A 63 9.34 -31.21 59.14
N HIS A 64 10.31 -30.33 58.83
CA HIS A 64 11.73 -30.67 58.81
C HIS A 64 12.25 -31.07 60.21
N PHE A 65 11.88 -30.33 61.26
CA PHE A 65 12.27 -30.65 62.64
C PHE A 65 11.67 -32.00 63.11
N ASN A 66 10.42 -32.27 62.77
CA ASN A 66 9.74 -33.52 63.08
C ASN A 66 10.38 -34.70 62.33
N GLN A 67 10.79 -34.53 61.07
CA GLN A 67 11.55 -35.56 60.34
C GLN A 67 12.87 -35.87 61.05
N VAL A 68 13.67 -34.85 61.41
CA VAL A 68 14.93 -35.05 62.15
C VAL A 68 14.68 -35.72 63.52
N THR A 69 13.60 -35.34 64.21
CA THR A 69 13.24 -35.92 65.51
C THR A 69 12.81 -37.39 65.38
N LEU A 70 12.06 -37.74 64.33
CA LEU A 70 11.67 -39.12 64.02
C LEU A 70 12.89 -39.98 63.65
N ASP A 71 13.83 -39.45 62.86
CA ASP A 71 15.08 -40.13 62.47
C ASP A 71 15.96 -40.46 63.71
N ILE A 72 15.95 -39.58 64.72
CA ILE A 72 16.59 -39.82 66.02
C ILE A 72 15.78 -40.82 66.86
N HIS A 73 14.45 -40.71 66.90
CA HIS A 73 13.59 -41.62 67.67
C HIS A 73 13.59 -43.04 67.09
N GLU A 74 13.77 -43.21 65.78
CA GLU A 74 13.96 -44.53 65.15
C GLU A 74 15.32 -45.14 65.51
N ARG A 75 16.39 -44.33 65.61
CA ARG A 75 17.69 -44.77 66.14
C ARG A 75 17.62 -45.23 67.61
N ILE A 76 16.83 -44.56 68.44
CA ILE A 76 16.67 -44.89 69.87
C ILE A 76 15.75 -46.10 70.05
N SER A 77 14.60 -46.14 69.39
CA SER A 77 13.66 -47.27 69.50
C SER A 77 14.25 -48.59 68.98
N ARG A 78 15.15 -48.56 67.98
CA ARG A 78 15.95 -49.73 67.56
C ARG A 78 16.95 -50.22 68.63
N LEU A 79 17.35 -49.38 69.59
CA LEU A 79 18.16 -49.76 70.75
C LEU A 79 17.29 -50.27 71.92
N GLU A 80 16.05 -49.79 72.05
CA GLU A 80 15.17 -50.09 73.20
C GLU A 80 14.22 -51.29 73.01
N HIS A 81 13.93 -51.74 71.79
CA HIS A 81 12.97 -52.84 71.53
C HIS A 81 13.44 -54.25 71.93
N ALA A 82 14.34 -54.37 72.90
CA ALA A 82 14.77 -55.61 73.53
C ALA A 82 13.80 -56.08 74.66
N GLN A 83 12.57 -56.43 74.26
CA GLN A 83 11.57 -57.31 74.93
C GLN A 83 10.67 -56.80 76.11
N PRO A 84 9.43 -57.35 76.30
CA PRO A 84 8.27 -56.56 76.80
C PRO A 84 7.25 -57.22 77.80
N ALA A 85 6.18 -56.46 78.11
CA ALA A 85 4.79 -56.86 78.54
C ALA A 85 4.48 -56.97 80.08
N THR A 86 3.27 -56.71 80.65
CA THR A 86 1.88 -56.60 80.09
C THR A 86 0.84 -55.86 81.02
N THR A 87 -0.32 -55.41 80.46
CA THR A 87 -1.72 -55.27 81.02
C THR A 87 -2.27 -54.12 81.95
N ALA A 88 -3.06 -53.22 81.34
CA ALA A 88 -4.50 -52.81 81.57
C ALA A 88 -5.07 -51.99 82.82
N PRO A 89 -6.14 -51.15 82.66
CA PRO A 89 -6.66 -50.11 83.62
C PRO A 89 -8.12 -50.33 84.15
N PRO A 90 -8.75 -49.44 84.99
CA PRO A 90 -9.77 -48.43 84.48
C PRO A 90 -10.20 -47.18 85.36
N ALA A 91 -10.98 -46.26 84.75
CA ALA A 91 -12.20 -45.51 85.22
C ALA A 91 -12.30 -44.38 86.33
N VAL A 92 -12.71 -43.16 85.88
CA VAL A 92 -13.88 -42.30 86.31
C VAL A 92 -13.86 -41.32 87.55
N MET A 93 -14.37 -40.07 87.29
CA MET A 93 -15.19 -39.12 88.13
C MET A 93 -14.67 -37.70 88.59
N ALA A 94 -15.44 -36.66 88.18
CA ALA A 94 -15.91 -35.39 88.83
C ALA A 94 -14.99 -34.30 89.50
N GLU A 95 -15.01 -33.08 88.92
CA GLU A 95 -15.37 -31.72 89.48
C GLU A 95 -14.99 -31.20 90.91
N PRO A 96 -15.02 -29.87 91.23
CA PRO A 96 -14.36 -28.70 90.60
C PRO A 96 -13.84 -27.61 91.62
N LEU A 97 -13.23 -26.51 91.10
CA LEU A 97 -13.30 -25.07 91.57
C LEU A 97 -11.96 -24.27 91.67
N THR A 98 -12.05 -22.98 91.28
CA THR A 98 -11.12 -21.83 91.51
C THR A 98 -9.72 -21.89 90.86
N ALA A 99 -9.15 -20.82 90.28
CA ALA A 99 -9.63 -19.44 90.08
C ALA A 99 -8.94 -18.70 88.89
N ALA A 100 -9.71 -17.80 88.25
CA ALA A 100 -9.31 -16.51 87.63
C ALA A 100 -8.28 -16.46 86.45
N PRO A 101 -8.32 -15.41 85.58
CA PRO A 101 -8.14 -15.63 84.14
C PRO A 101 -7.10 -14.64 83.49
N PRO A 102 -7.20 -14.12 82.24
CA PRO A 102 -6.05 -14.06 81.31
C PRO A 102 -5.68 -12.57 80.98
N PRO A 103 -5.06 -12.12 79.85
CA PRO A 103 -5.38 -12.45 78.43
C PRO A 103 -4.20 -12.48 77.41
N ALA A 104 -4.57 -12.71 76.14
CA ALA A 104 -4.08 -12.02 74.92
C ALA A 104 -2.75 -12.42 74.19
N ASP A 105 -2.97 -12.97 72.99
CA ASP A 105 -2.57 -12.41 71.67
C ASP A 105 -1.28 -12.82 70.90
N ALA A 106 -1.57 -13.50 69.77
CA ALA A 106 -1.18 -13.17 68.37
C ALA A 106 0.18 -13.59 67.75
N ALA A 107 0.08 -13.99 66.47
CA ALA A 107 1.17 -14.16 65.47
C ALA A 107 1.50 -12.78 64.80
N PRO A 108 2.37 -12.58 63.76
CA PRO A 108 2.49 -13.39 62.53
C PRO A 108 3.88 -13.40 61.77
N ALA A 109 4.02 -12.79 60.57
CA ALA A 109 4.81 -13.34 59.43
C ALA A 109 5.49 -12.36 58.42
N GLU A 110 6.29 -12.89 57.45
CA GLU A 110 6.59 -12.35 56.08
C GLU A 110 7.29 -13.35 55.11
N ASP A 111 7.78 -12.91 53.92
CA ASP A 111 7.69 -13.68 52.66
C ASP A 111 8.76 -13.38 51.55
N ASP A 112 8.61 -14.02 50.38
CA ASP A 112 8.94 -13.59 48.98
C ASP A 112 10.27 -13.94 48.22
N GLN A 113 10.10 -14.17 46.90
CA GLN A 113 11.13 -14.39 45.85
C GLN A 113 11.18 -13.21 44.85
N PRO A 114 12.03 -13.22 43.79
CA PRO A 114 11.48 -12.96 42.44
C PRO A 114 12.09 -13.72 41.23
N ILE A 115 11.42 -13.61 40.07
CA ILE A 115 11.45 -14.51 38.89
C ILE A 115 11.94 -13.82 37.58
N ARG A 116 12.25 -14.64 36.55
CA ARG A 116 12.75 -14.30 35.18
C ARG A 116 11.68 -13.85 34.14
N ALA A 117 12.16 -13.26 33.03
CA ALA A 117 11.86 -13.59 31.60
C ALA A 117 11.17 -12.57 30.66
N LEU A 118 11.37 -12.83 29.35
CA LEU A 118 10.99 -12.15 28.08
C LEU A 118 9.61 -12.67 27.56
N ALA A 119 9.06 -12.36 26.37
CA ALA A 119 8.79 -11.13 25.56
C ALA A 119 8.02 -11.57 24.26
N PHE A 120 7.41 -10.63 23.49
CA PHE A 120 6.78 -10.79 22.13
C PHE A 120 5.46 -11.60 22.00
N ASP A 121 4.57 -11.37 21.01
CA ASP A 121 4.20 -10.17 20.20
C ASP A 121 2.77 -10.36 19.62
N GLU A 122 2.16 -9.30 19.07
CA GLU A 122 0.81 -9.33 18.48
C GLU A 122 0.68 -8.27 17.36
N ALA A 123 0.41 -8.72 16.13
CA ALA A 123 0.02 -7.83 15.02
C ALA A 123 -0.77 -8.59 13.93
N ALA A 124 -1.99 -8.98 14.26
CA ALA A 124 -3.04 -9.23 13.28
C ALA A 124 -4.32 -8.54 13.75
N ILE A 125 -5.20 -8.21 12.80
CA ILE A 125 -6.57 -7.70 12.99
C ILE A 125 -6.68 -6.19 13.27
N LEU A 126 -7.61 -5.58 12.51
CA LEU A 126 -8.47 -4.40 12.70
C LEU A 126 -8.43 -3.53 11.43
N GLN A 127 -9.53 -3.25 10.72
CA GLN A 127 -10.91 -3.75 10.79
C GLN A 127 -11.65 -3.33 9.49
N ALA A 128 -12.91 -3.73 9.28
CA ALA A 128 -13.75 -3.30 8.14
C ALA A 128 -15.15 -2.87 8.64
N MET A 129 -15.86 -1.94 7.95
CA MET A 129 -17.34 -1.85 7.88
C MET A 129 -17.89 -0.70 6.96
N PRO A 130 -19.18 -0.76 6.49
CA PRO A 130 -19.88 0.19 5.57
C PRO A 130 -21.15 0.88 6.22
N GLU A 131 -22.07 1.65 5.60
CA GLU A 131 -22.17 2.61 4.44
C GLU A 131 -23.66 3.05 4.24
N PRO A 132 -24.01 4.32 3.87
CA PRO A 132 -25.25 4.53 3.07
C PRO A 132 -25.21 5.65 1.98
N THR A 133 -26.21 5.67 1.09
CA THR A 133 -26.27 6.37 -0.23
C THR A 133 -27.41 7.39 -0.40
N HIS A 134 -27.24 8.42 -1.27
CA HIS A 134 -28.25 8.93 -2.24
C HIS A 134 -27.72 10.06 -3.18
N GLU A 135 -28.46 10.37 -4.26
CA GLU A 135 -28.06 11.12 -5.46
C GLU A 135 -28.97 12.37 -5.73
N GLU A 136 -28.82 13.28 -6.71
CA GLU A 136 -27.87 13.51 -7.84
C GLU A 136 -27.84 15.03 -8.25
N ASP A 137 -27.41 15.32 -9.49
CA ASP A 137 -27.65 16.53 -10.35
C ASP A 137 -26.59 17.68 -10.42
N LYS A 138 -26.44 18.25 -11.63
CA LYS A 138 -25.32 19.08 -12.18
C LYS A 138 -25.75 20.46 -12.69
N PRO A 139 -24.80 21.32 -13.15
CA PRO A 139 -24.77 21.64 -14.60
C PRO A 139 -23.37 21.92 -15.28
N ALA A 140 -23.26 21.45 -16.54
CA ALA A 140 -22.45 21.83 -17.74
C ALA A 140 -21.08 22.60 -17.72
N GLU A 141 -19.98 21.88 -18.05
CA GLU A 141 -19.05 21.95 -19.24
C GLU A 141 -18.76 23.23 -20.10
N PRO A 142 -17.72 23.27 -20.99
CA PRO A 142 -16.46 22.47 -21.21
C PRO A 142 -15.20 23.40 -21.47
N PRO A 143 -14.02 23.05 -22.10
CA PRO A 143 -13.54 21.80 -22.75
C PRO A 143 -12.05 21.33 -22.61
N PHE A 144 -11.77 20.17 -23.23
CA PHE A 144 -10.48 19.59 -23.73
C PHE A 144 -9.67 18.54 -22.93
N ILE A 145 -9.00 17.67 -23.70
CA ILE A 145 -8.57 16.29 -23.40
C ILE A 145 -7.08 16.09 -23.73
N GLU A 146 -6.32 15.35 -22.92
CA GLU A 146 -5.29 14.42 -23.43
C GLU A 146 -4.92 13.31 -22.42
N PHE A 147 -4.60 12.10 -22.93
CA PHE A 147 -4.28 10.90 -22.16
C PHE A 147 -2.82 10.44 -22.40
N SER A 148 -2.12 10.00 -21.36
CA SER A 148 -0.89 9.20 -21.46
C SER A 148 -0.59 8.39 -20.18
N PRO A 149 0.21 7.30 -20.26
CA PRO A 149 -0.11 6.07 -19.52
C PRO A 149 0.68 5.80 -18.21
N PRO A 150 0.19 4.89 -17.35
CA PRO A 150 0.93 4.38 -16.19
C PRO A 150 1.96 3.27 -16.54
N PRO A 151 3.00 3.06 -15.70
CA PRO A 151 4.07 2.08 -15.96
C PRO A 151 3.69 0.63 -15.60
N ALA A 152 4.39 -0.32 -16.24
CA ALA A 152 4.10 -1.75 -16.16
C ALA A 152 4.59 -2.45 -14.88
N SER A 153 3.80 -3.42 -14.42
CA SER A 153 4.17 -4.42 -13.41
C SER A 153 4.87 -5.62 -14.06
N ASN A 154 6.06 -5.98 -13.56
CA ASN A 154 6.71 -7.25 -13.86
C ASN A 154 6.36 -8.28 -12.78
N GLU A 155 5.41 -9.17 -13.08
CA GLU A 155 5.38 -10.49 -12.44
C GLU A 155 6.32 -11.43 -13.20
N THR A 156 7.10 -12.22 -12.48
CA THR A 156 7.79 -13.39 -13.04
C THR A 156 7.61 -14.52 -12.06
N ILE A 157 6.78 -15.50 -12.46
CA ILE A 157 6.48 -16.70 -11.68
C ILE A 157 7.59 -17.73 -11.90
N GLU A 158 8.09 -18.34 -10.83
CA GLU A 158 9.03 -19.46 -10.92
C GLU A 158 8.42 -20.69 -11.58
N GLN A 159 9.24 -21.38 -12.36
CA GLN A 159 8.90 -22.61 -13.07
C GLN A 159 9.10 -23.84 -12.15
N PRO A 160 8.07 -24.67 -11.87
CA PRO A 160 8.27 -25.92 -11.14
C PRO A 160 8.97 -26.98 -12.00
N ALA A 161 10.00 -27.63 -11.44
CA ALA A 161 10.74 -28.70 -12.11
C ALA A 161 10.04 -30.09 -11.96
N GLU A 162 10.26 -30.97 -12.93
CA GLU A 162 9.79 -32.36 -12.91
C GLU A 162 10.54 -33.22 -11.87
N THR A 163 9.86 -34.23 -11.32
CA THR A 163 10.50 -35.36 -10.62
C THR A 163 10.17 -36.68 -11.31
N THR A 164 11.21 -37.34 -11.84
CA THR A 164 11.17 -38.70 -12.41
C THR A 164 11.29 -39.76 -11.31
N PRO A 165 10.71 -40.98 -11.49
CA PRO A 165 11.11 -42.18 -10.74
C PRO A 165 11.91 -43.22 -11.58
N PRO A 166 12.66 -44.16 -10.95
CA PRO A 166 13.80 -44.90 -11.54
C PRO A 166 13.50 -46.43 -11.66
N PRO A 167 14.44 -47.42 -11.66
CA PRO A 167 15.94 -47.47 -11.68
C PRO A 167 16.53 -48.39 -12.80
N VAL A 168 17.84 -48.75 -12.96
CA VAL A 168 18.83 -49.38 -12.05
C VAL A 168 20.30 -49.31 -12.58
N SER A 169 21.25 -48.95 -11.68
CA SER A 169 22.73 -49.24 -11.65
C SER A 169 23.71 -48.70 -12.71
N PRO A 170 25.05 -48.61 -12.43
CA PRO A 170 25.79 -48.94 -11.18
C PRO A 170 26.60 -47.76 -10.54
N VAL A 171 27.24 -48.05 -9.40
CA VAL A 171 27.88 -47.13 -8.42
C VAL A 171 29.38 -46.86 -8.72
N PRO A 172 29.90 -45.62 -8.51
CA PRO A 172 31.00 -45.47 -7.52
C PRO A 172 31.02 -44.18 -6.65
N ALA A 173 31.64 -44.38 -5.48
CA ALA A 173 32.12 -43.57 -4.35
C ALA A 173 32.59 -42.08 -4.51
N PRO A 174 32.85 -41.36 -3.37
CA PRO A 174 32.83 -39.89 -3.28
C PRO A 174 34.25 -39.26 -3.02
N PRO A 175 34.45 -38.07 -2.37
CA PRO A 175 34.73 -36.84 -3.11
C PRO A 175 36.05 -36.13 -2.73
N ALA A 176 36.83 -35.68 -3.73
CA ALA A 176 37.78 -34.57 -3.55
C ALA A 176 38.18 -33.91 -4.89
N SER A 177 38.11 -32.58 -4.91
CA SER A 177 38.75 -31.62 -5.82
C SER A 177 39.68 -32.14 -6.94
N VAL A 178 39.23 -32.06 -8.20
CA VAL A 178 40.10 -32.04 -9.39
C VAL A 178 39.80 -30.78 -10.20
N HIS A 179 40.86 -30.11 -10.67
CA HIS A 179 40.77 -28.83 -11.37
C HIS A 179 40.07 -28.98 -12.73
N GLN A 180 38.93 -28.33 -12.92
CA GLN A 180 38.35 -28.15 -14.26
C GLN A 180 39.15 -27.09 -15.03
N ARG A 181 39.93 -27.52 -16.03
CA ARG A 181 40.32 -26.63 -17.14
C ARG A 181 39.06 -26.20 -17.86
N GLN A 182 38.82 -24.89 -17.94
CA GLN A 182 37.78 -24.33 -18.78
C GLN A 182 38.06 -24.64 -20.26
N PRO A 183 37.10 -25.19 -21.03
CA PRO A 183 37.13 -25.07 -22.48
C PRO A 183 36.99 -23.59 -22.85
N GLN A 184 37.87 -23.09 -23.71
CA GLN A 184 37.75 -21.73 -24.23
C GLN A 184 36.43 -21.57 -25.00
N PRO A 185 35.73 -20.42 -24.89
CA PRO A 185 34.61 -20.14 -25.77
C PRO A 185 35.12 -19.94 -27.20
N THR A 186 34.62 -20.76 -28.13
CA THR A 186 34.73 -20.45 -29.56
C THR A 186 34.04 -19.11 -29.86
N PRO A 187 34.58 -18.26 -30.74
CA PRO A 187 33.92 -17.01 -31.10
C PRO A 187 32.57 -17.31 -31.77
N ALA A 188 31.50 -16.71 -31.27
CA ALA A 188 30.19 -16.81 -31.91
C ALA A 188 30.23 -16.20 -33.32
N GLU A 189 29.72 -16.92 -34.32
CA GLU A 189 29.59 -16.36 -35.67
C GLU A 189 28.64 -15.15 -35.67
N PRO A 190 29.02 -14.01 -36.28
CA PRO A 190 28.20 -12.81 -36.27
C PRO A 190 26.93 -12.98 -37.13
N ASP A 191 25.82 -12.47 -36.62
CA ASP A 191 24.47 -12.60 -37.18
C ASP A 191 24.35 -12.06 -38.63
N TRP A 192 23.46 -12.64 -39.45
CA TRP A 192 23.32 -12.31 -40.87
C TRP A 192 23.01 -10.83 -41.12
N LEU A 193 22.24 -10.23 -40.20
CA LEU A 193 21.87 -8.81 -40.20
C LEU A 193 23.11 -7.93 -39.98
N SER A 194 24.01 -8.33 -39.08
CA SER A 194 25.29 -7.65 -38.83
C SER A 194 26.26 -7.74 -40.03
N ARG A 195 26.30 -8.86 -40.75
CA ARG A 195 27.13 -9.01 -41.98
C ARG A 195 26.64 -8.09 -43.10
N ARG A 196 25.32 -7.96 -43.30
CA ARG A 196 24.76 -7.04 -44.31
C ARG A 196 24.92 -5.57 -43.90
N LEU A 197 24.80 -5.24 -42.62
CA LEU A 197 25.12 -3.91 -42.08
C LEU A 197 26.61 -3.56 -42.29
N ALA A 198 27.53 -4.50 -42.04
CA ALA A 198 28.96 -4.29 -42.26
C ALA A 198 29.30 -4.08 -43.75
N ALA A 199 28.69 -4.85 -44.65
CA ALA A 199 28.86 -4.67 -46.10
C ALA A 199 28.31 -3.31 -46.60
N LEU A 200 27.15 -2.87 -46.08
CA LEU A 200 26.60 -1.54 -46.35
C LEU A 200 27.49 -0.42 -45.79
N GLN A 201 27.99 -0.55 -44.56
CA GLN A 201 28.94 0.40 -43.98
C GLN A 201 30.24 0.48 -44.78
N ALA A 202 30.79 -0.65 -45.26
CA ALA A 202 32.00 -0.67 -46.09
C ALA A 202 31.79 0.02 -47.45
N TRP A 203 30.59 -0.11 -48.04
CA TRP A 203 30.24 0.56 -49.29
C TRP A 203 30.01 2.08 -49.09
N LEU A 204 29.32 2.49 -48.02
CA LEU A 204 29.09 3.90 -47.68
C LEU A 204 30.37 4.63 -47.23
N LEU A 205 31.20 4.02 -46.40
CA LEU A 205 32.40 4.65 -45.81
C LEU A 205 33.68 4.39 -46.62
N GLY A 206 33.56 3.87 -47.84
CA GLY A 206 34.67 3.64 -48.77
C GLY A 206 35.34 4.94 -49.24
N GLY A 207 36.63 4.86 -49.59
CA GLY A 207 37.50 6.03 -49.83
C GLY A 207 37.18 6.93 -51.03
N ASN A 208 36.05 6.73 -51.72
CA ASN A 208 35.65 7.55 -52.87
C ASN A 208 34.13 7.90 -52.89
N THR A 209 33.43 7.76 -51.74
CA THR A 209 31.98 7.99 -51.67
C THR A 209 31.58 9.46 -51.87
N VAL A 210 32.36 10.42 -51.36
CA VAL A 210 32.03 11.86 -51.46
C VAL A 210 31.96 12.32 -52.92
N LEU A 211 32.92 11.87 -53.75
CA LEU A 211 32.94 12.10 -55.19
C LEU A 211 31.72 11.49 -55.89
N ARG A 212 31.38 10.23 -55.54
CA ARG A 212 30.22 9.52 -56.09
C ARG A 212 28.89 10.21 -55.74
N ILE A 213 28.75 10.73 -54.52
CA ILE A 213 27.57 11.49 -54.10
C ILE A 213 27.49 12.83 -54.85
N GLY A 214 28.62 13.53 -55.07
CA GLY A 214 28.64 14.75 -55.89
C GLY A 214 28.15 14.52 -57.32
N ILE A 215 28.59 13.43 -57.96
CA ILE A 215 28.12 13.01 -59.29
C ILE A 215 26.62 12.61 -59.25
N LEU A 216 26.19 11.91 -58.21
CA LEU A 216 24.79 11.46 -58.06
C LEU A 216 23.83 12.62 -57.77
N LEU A 217 24.26 13.67 -57.06
CA LEU A 217 23.51 14.93 -56.90
C LEU A 217 23.25 15.61 -58.23
N LEU A 218 24.31 15.74 -59.03
CA LEU A 218 24.27 16.34 -60.36
C LEU A 218 23.37 15.51 -61.30
N PHE A 219 23.43 14.19 -61.20
CA PHE A 219 22.52 13.26 -61.90
C PHE A 219 21.07 13.33 -61.40
N LEU A 220 20.82 13.50 -60.10
CA LEU A 220 19.44 13.52 -59.60
C LEU A 220 18.74 14.87 -59.86
N GLY A 221 19.50 15.97 -59.95
CA GLY A 221 19.02 17.21 -60.58
C GLY A 221 18.52 16.98 -62.02
N LEU A 222 19.23 16.12 -62.76
CA LEU A 222 18.82 15.64 -64.10
C LEU A 222 17.65 14.63 -64.04
N ALA A 223 17.47 13.90 -62.95
CA ALA A 223 16.37 12.94 -62.78
C ALA A 223 15.04 13.59 -62.34
N PHE A 224 15.07 14.73 -61.65
CA PHE A 224 13.84 15.49 -61.37
C PHE A 224 13.26 16.17 -62.61
N LEU A 225 14.12 16.50 -63.57
CA LEU A 225 13.73 16.83 -64.94
C LEU A 225 12.89 15.69 -65.57
N LEU A 226 13.28 14.44 -65.33
CA LEU A 226 12.58 13.24 -65.82
C LEU A 226 11.30 12.92 -65.03
N ARG A 227 11.32 13.02 -63.69
CA ARG A 227 10.15 12.71 -62.84
C ARG A 227 8.98 13.65 -63.12
N TYR A 228 9.25 14.90 -63.46
CA TYR A 228 8.23 15.84 -63.95
C TYR A 228 7.41 15.27 -65.14
N ALA A 229 8.00 14.36 -65.93
CA ALA A 229 7.30 13.69 -67.04
C ALA A 229 6.49 12.43 -66.64
N SER A 230 6.66 11.86 -65.43
CA SER A 230 6.14 10.51 -65.11
C SER A 230 4.91 10.45 -64.18
N GLU A 231 4.47 11.55 -63.58
CA GLU A 231 3.42 11.56 -62.53
C GLU A 231 1.97 11.39 -63.09
N ARG A 232 1.66 10.31 -63.85
CA ARG A 232 0.38 10.16 -64.60
C ARG A 232 -0.36 8.77 -64.64
N VAL A 233 -0.14 7.73 -63.79
CA VAL A 233 -0.82 6.36 -63.88
C VAL A 233 -1.03 5.57 -62.54
N VAL A 234 -2.12 4.73 -62.34
CA VAL A 234 -2.56 4.01 -61.05
C VAL A 234 -3.35 2.63 -61.23
N VAL A 235 -3.62 1.79 -60.17
CA VAL A 235 -4.18 0.36 -60.18
C VAL A 235 -5.23 -0.04 -59.04
N PRO A 236 -6.16 -1.06 -59.19
CA PRO A 236 -7.37 -1.37 -58.33
C PRO A 236 -7.28 -2.22 -56.99
N VAL A 237 -8.42 -2.79 -56.50
CA VAL A 237 -8.67 -3.23 -55.08
C VAL A 237 -8.97 -4.73 -54.82
N GLU A 238 -9.64 -5.46 -55.70
CA GLU A 238 -10.10 -6.85 -55.47
C GLU A 238 -8.92 -7.82 -55.27
N LEU A 239 -7.82 -7.55 -55.98
CA LEU A 239 -6.52 -8.20 -55.86
C LEU A 239 -5.93 -8.13 -54.44
N ARG A 240 -6.41 -7.21 -53.58
CA ARG A 240 -5.91 -7.03 -52.21
C ARG A 240 -6.46 -8.08 -51.26
N TYR A 241 -7.78 -8.27 -51.19
CA TYR A 241 -8.39 -9.29 -50.31
C TYR A 241 -8.03 -10.72 -50.73
N ALA A 242 -7.96 -10.98 -52.04
CA ALA A 242 -7.49 -12.25 -52.57
C ALA A 242 -6.06 -12.60 -52.08
N SER A 243 -5.16 -11.60 -52.02
CA SER A 243 -3.79 -11.80 -51.54
C SER A 243 -3.70 -12.15 -50.04
N VAL A 244 -4.59 -11.58 -49.20
CA VAL A 244 -4.58 -11.78 -47.74
C VAL A 244 -5.10 -13.18 -47.36
N ALA A 245 -6.20 -13.63 -47.97
CA ALA A 245 -6.72 -14.98 -47.73
C ALA A 245 -5.72 -16.07 -48.17
N LEU A 246 -5.04 -15.84 -49.30
CA LEU A 246 -4.00 -16.74 -49.82
C LEU A 246 -2.78 -16.80 -48.88
N ALA A 247 -2.40 -15.68 -48.27
CA ALA A 247 -1.35 -15.63 -47.24
C ALA A 247 -1.74 -16.40 -45.95
N ALA A 248 -2.99 -16.27 -45.48
CA ALA A 248 -3.47 -16.94 -44.27
C ALA A 248 -3.50 -18.47 -44.39
N VAL A 249 -3.97 -19.00 -45.53
CA VAL A 249 -3.94 -20.46 -45.80
C VAL A 249 -2.49 -20.95 -45.95
N SER A 250 -1.61 -20.16 -46.56
CA SER A 250 -0.19 -20.48 -46.67
C SER A 250 0.48 -20.63 -45.31
N LEU A 251 0.14 -19.79 -44.32
CA LEU A 251 0.64 -19.88 -42.94
C LEU A 251 0.27 -21.20 -42.26
N LEU A 252 -0.96 -21.71 -42.44
CA LEU A 252 -1.35 -23.02 -41.89
C LEU A 252 -0.58 -24.19 -42.52
N VAL A 253 -0.41 -24.17 -43.85
CA VAL A 253 0.33 -25.23 -44.58
C VAL A 253 1.81 -25.22 -44.19
N ILE A 254 2.41 -24.04 -43.99
CA ILE A 254 3.78 -23.89 -43.50
C ILE A 254 3.89 -24.37 -42.06
N GLY A 255 2.98 -23.96 -41.16
CA GLY A 255 2.94 -24.38 -39.76
C GLY A 255 2.77 -25.89 -39.58
N TRP A 256 2.01 -26.57 -40.45
CA TRP A 256 1.90 -28.02 -40.48
C TRP A 256 3.18 -28.71 -40.97
N ARG A 257 3.87 -28.17 -41.99
CA ARG A 257 5.13 -28.72 -42.50
C ARG A 257 6.32 -28.53 -41.54
N VAL A 258 6.32 -27.46 -40.75
CA VAL A 258 7.41 -27.15 -39.79
C VAL A 258 7.25 -27.89 -38.45
N ARG A 259 6.07 -28.46 -38.14
CA ARG A 259 5.78 -29.11 -36.85
C ARG A 259 6.77 -30.20 -36.42
N THR A 260 7.38 -30.92 -37.37
CA THR A 260 8.36 -31.98 -37.10
C THR A 260 9.79 -31.46 -36.92
N LYS A 261 10.05 -30.18 -37.23
CA LYS A 261 11.37 -29.54 -37.11
C LYS A 261 11.44 -28.58 -35.92
N GLN A 262 10.36 -27.84 -35.65
CA GLN A 262 10.22 -26.95 -34.49
C GLN A 262 8.75 -26.94 -34.03
N ALA A 263 8.42 -27.81 -33.07
CA ALA A 263 7.03 -28.03 -32.64
C ALA A 263 6.32 -26.75 -32.15
N THR A 264 6.97 -25.97 -31.28
CA THR A 264 6.40 -24.75 -30.69
C THR A 264 6.11 -23.68 -31.74
N TYR A 265 7.00 -23.49 -32.72
CA TYR A 265 6.81 -22.52 -33.81
C TYR A 265 5.72 -22.98 -34.79
N GLY A 266 5.64 -24.29 -35.06
CA GLY A 266 4.54 -24.90 -35.82
C GLY A 266 3.17 -24.69 -35.16
N LEU A 267 3.06 -24.91 -33.85
CA LEU A 267 1.84 -24.68 -33.07
C LEU A 267 1.44 -23.19 -33.06
N ALA A 268 2.40 -22.27 -32.94
CA ALA A 268 2.14 -20.83 -33.00
C ALA A 268 1.62 -20.37 -34.38
N MET A 269 2.24 -20.84 -35.48
CA MET A 269 1.77 -20.56 -36.83
C MET A 269 0.40 -21.18 -37.11
N GLN A 270 0.13 -22.39 -36.62
CA GLN A 270 -1.18 -23.03 -36.74
C GLN A 270 -2.27 -22.24 -35.96
N GLY A 271 -2.00 -21.85 -34.71
CA GLY A 271 -2.91 -21.03 -33.92
C GLY A 271 -3.19 -19.66 -34.56
N THR A 272 -2.15 -19.00 -35.08
CA THR A 272 -2.28 -17.70 -35.77
C THR A 272 -3.08 -17.82 -37.06
N GLY A 273 -2.82 -18.84 -37.89
CA GLY A 273 -3.59 -19.05 -39.12
C GLY A 273 -5.06 -19.38 -38.86
N ILE A 274 -5.36 -20.15 -37.80
CA ILE A 274 -6.74 -20.43 -37.36
C ILE A 274 -7.44 -19.11 -36.95
N ALA A 275 -6.78 -18.27 -36.14
CA ALA A 275 -7.32 -16.99 -35.71
C ALA A 275 -7.55 -16.00 -36.89
N VAL A 276 -6.59 -15.89 -37.81
CA VAL A 276 -6.70 -15.03 -38.99
C VAL A 276 -7.81 -15.51 -39.93
N LEU A 277 -8.03 -16.82 -40.09
CA LEU A 277 -9.16 -17.34 -40.86
C LEU A 277 -10.51 -17.08 -40.16
N TYR A 278 -10.60 -17.26 -38.83
CA TYR A 278 -11.78 -16.87 -38.04
C TYR A 278 -12.16 -15.41 -38.30
N LEU A 279 -11.19 -14.50 -38.21
CA LEU A 279 -11.39 -13.06 -38.42
C LEU A 279 -11.68 -12.71 -39.89
N THR A 280 -11.03 -13.36 -40.85
CA THR A 280 -11.23 -13.10 -42.29
C THR A 280 -12.62 -13.55 -42.74
N VAL A 281 -13.08 -14.73 -42.30
CA VAL A 281 -14.44 -15.22 -42.56
C VAL A 281 -15.48 -14.32 -41.89
N PHE A 282 -15.24 -13.89 -40.64
CA PHE A 282 -16.12 -12.92 -39.97
C PHE A 282 -16.19 -11.57 -40.73
N ALA A 283 -15.04 -11.02 -41.14
CA ALA A 283 -14.97 -9.75 -41.87
C ALA A 283 -15.65 -9.83 -43.25
N ALA A 284 -15.46 -10.92 -43.99
CA ALA A 284 -16.12 -11.15 -45.28
C ALA A 284 -17.63 -11.44 -45.16
N MET A 285 -18.10 -11.82 -43.97
CA MET A 285 -19.52 -12.07 -43.68
C MET A 285 -20.24 -10.84 -43.11
N ARG A 286 -19.56 -9.99 -42.32
CA ARG A 286 -20.16 -8.88 -41.56
C ARG A 286 -19.67 -7.46 -41.92
N LEU A 287 -18.47 -7.28 -42.46
CA LEU A 287 -17.87 -5.95 -42.70
C LEU A 287 -17.86 -5.56 -44.18
N HIS A 288 -17.33 -6.43 -45.03
CA HIS A 288 -17.46 -6.33 -46.49
C HIS A 288 -18.23 -7.58 -46.93
N PRO A 289 -19.55 -7.49 -47.20
CA PRO A 289 -20.44 -8.65 -47.33
C PRO A 289 -20.20 -9.42 -48.64
N LEU A 290 -19.10 -10.17 -48.65
CA LEU A 290 -18.61 -10.98 -49.75
C LEU A 290 -19.12 -12.44 -49.65
N ILE A 291 -19.57 -12.89 -48.47
CA ILE A 291 -20.10 -14.26 -48.24
C ILE A 291 -21.34 -14.32 -47.29
N PRO A 292 -22.25 -15.31 -47.42
CA PRO A 292 -23.49 -15.39 -46.62
C PRO A 292 -23.33 -16.01 -45.21
N PRO A 293 -24.23 -15.71 -44.24
CA PRO A 293 -24.08 -16.15 -42.84
C PRO A 293 -24.13 -17.66 -42.58
N GLN A 294 -24.93 -18.41 -43.33
CA GLN A 294 -25.02 -19.88 -43.18
C GLN A 294 -23.70 -20.56 -43.57
N VAL A 295 -23.06 -20.06 -44.64
CA VAL A 295 -21.73 -20.50 -45.09
C VAL A 295 -20.67 -20.09 -44.06
N GLY A 296 -20.77 -18.87 -43.51
CA GLY A 296 -19.93 -18.42 -42.40
C GLY A 296 -20.01 -19.34 -41.18
N PHE A 297 -21.20 -19.65 -40.67
CA PHE A 297 -21.38 -20.54 -39.52
C PHE A 297 -20.82 -21.95 -39.78
N ALA A 298 -21.07 -22.52 -40.95
CA ALA A 298 -20.52 -23.82 -41.35
C ALA A 298 -18.98 -23.79 -41.39
N LEU A 299 -18.37 -22.72 -41.91
CA LEU A 299 -16.91 -22.53 -41.91
C LEU A 299 -16.36 -22.41 -40.49
N LEU A 300 -17.02 -21.69 -39.57
CA LEU A 300 -16.58 -21.54 -38.18
C LEU A 300 -16.62 -22.87 -37.41
N VAL A 301 -17.68 -23.68 -37.59
CA VAL A 301 -17.77 -25.04 -37.02
C VAL A 301 -16.69 -25.95 -37.61
N LEU A 302 -16.45 -25.89 -38.92
CA LEU A 302 -15.39 -26.66 -39.59
C LEU A 302 -14.00 -26.29 -39.04
N ILE A 303 -13.71 -24.99 -38.84
CA ILE A 303 -12.45 -24.53 -38.26
C ILE A 303 -12.33 -25.00 -36.79
N THR A 304 -13.41 -25.00 -36.00
CA THR A 304 -13.40 -25.53 -34.62
C THR A 304 -13.05 -27.03 -34.58
N LEU A 305 -13.69 -27.82 -35.44
CA LEU A 305 -13.45 -29.27 -35.54
C LEU A 305 -12.02 -29.57 -36.03
N CYS A 306 -11.52 -28.81 -37.00
CA CYS A 306 -10.13 -28.90 -37.45
C CYS A 306 -9.14 -28.55 -36.31
N ALA A 307 -9.41 -27.50 -35.53
CA ALA A 307 -8.58 -27.12 -34.38
C ALA A 307 -8.58 -28.20 -33.29
N ALA A 308 -9.73 -28.81 -32.97
CA ALA A 308 -9.83 -29.90 -32.00
C ALA A 308 -9.11 -31.18 -32.50
N ALA A 309 -9.23 -31.51 -33.79
CA ALA A 309 -8.48 -32.61 -34.39
C ALA A 309 -6.97 -32.37 -34.34
N LEU A 310 -6.51 -31.16 -34.67
CA LEU A 310 -5.10 -30.75 -34.56
C LEU A 310 -4.60 -30.76 -33.11
N ALA A 311 -5.47 -30.50 -32.12
CA ALA A 311 -5.15 -30.57 -30.70
C ALA A 311 -4.91 -32.00 -30.22
N ILE A 312 -5.80 -32.93 -30.58
CA ILE A 312 -5.70 -34.36 -30.20
C ILE A 312 -4.50 -35.00 -30.90
N LEU A 313 -4.30 -34.73 -32.21
CA LEU A 313 -3.20 -35.28 -33.00
C LEU A 313 -1.80 -34.75 -32.61
N GLN A 314 -1.73 -33.67 -31.82
CA GLN A 314 -0.48 -33.06 -31.35
C GLN A 314 -0.37 -33.03 -29.81
N ASP A 315 -1.28 -33.72 -29.09
CA ASP A 315 -1.41 -33.76 -27.63
C ASP A 315 -1.33 -32.36 -26.95
N ALA A 316 -1.92 -31.35 -27.60
CA ALA A 316 -1.72 -29.94 -27.31
C ALA A 316 -2.92 -29.33 -26.57
N LEU A 317 -2.86 -29.32 -25.23
CA LEU A 317 -3.91 -28.76 -24.36
C LEU A 317 -4.28 -27.31 -24.70
N ALA A 318 -3.33 -26.49 -25.17
CA ALA A 318 -3.59 -25.11 -25.61
C ALA A 318 -4.53 -25.02 -26.82
N LEU A 319 -4.39 -25.92 -27.80
CA LEU A 319 -5.30 -25.99 -28.96
C LEU A 319 -6.67 -26.55 -28.55
N ALA A 320 -6.71 -27.48 -27.59
CA ALA A 320 -7.96 -28.04 -27.07
C ALA A 320 -8.78 -26.98 -26.32
N LEU A 321 -8.15 -26.17 -25.46
CA LEU A 321 -8.81 -25.05 -24.78
C LEU A 321 -9.27 -23.97 -25.76
N ALA A 322 -8.43 -23.59 -26.74
CA ALA A 322 -8.85 -22.65 -27.78
C ALA A 322 -10.07 -23.16 -28.58
N GLY A 323 -10.10 -24.47 -28.88
CA GLY A 323 -11.22 -25.13 -29.53
C GLY A 323 -12.50 -25.15 -28.70
N THR A 324 -12.44 -25.50 -27.40
CA THR A 324 -13.65 -25.55 -26.55
C THR A 324 -14.17 -24.19 -26.14
N LEU A 325 -13.28 -23.20 -25.92
CA LEU A 325 -13.69 -21.80 -25.72
C LEU A 325 -14.35 -21.25 -26.99
N GLY A 326 -13.76 -21.51 -28.17
CA GLY A 326 -14.37 -21.19 -29.46
C GLY A 326 -15.72 -21.88 -29.66
N GLY A 327 -15.85 -23.15 -29.23
CA GLY A 327 -17.09 -23.92 -29.30
C GLY A 327 -18.22 -23.36 -28.44
N PHE A 328 -17.98 -23.04 -27.16
CA PHE A 328 -18.99 -22.39 -26.32
C PHE A 328 -19.31 -20.96 -26.78
N ALA A 329 -18.35 -20.24 -27.38
CA ALA A 329 -18.55 -18.88 -27.89
C ALA A 329 -19.28 -18.83 -29.26
N ALA A 330 -19.10 -19.83 -30.13
CA ALA A 330 -19.61 -19.77 -31.50
C ALA A 330 -21.14 -19.59 -31.62
N PRO A 331 -22.01 -20.29 -30.84
CA PRO A 331 -23.45 -20.03 -30.85
C PRO A 331 -23.82 -18.63 -30.36
N ILE A 332 -23.06 -18.08 -29.40
CA ILE A 332 -23.29 -16.74 -28.85
C ILE A 332 -22.96 -15.68 -29.91
N LEU A 333 -21.81 -15.81 -30.58
CA LEU A 333 -21.35 -14.89 -31.63
C LEU A 333 -22.16 -14.98 -32.93
N ALA A 334 -22.74 -16.14 -33.22
CA ALA A 334 -23.57 -16.37 -34.42
C ALA A 334 -25.08 -16.18 -34.19
N SER A 335 -25.52 -15.97 -32.94
CA SER A 335 -26.96 -15.93 -32.60
C SER A 335 -27.68 -14.78 -33.30
N THR A 336 -28.83 -15.11 -33.90
CA THR A 336 -29.79 -14.16 -34.49
C THR A 336 -31.01 -13.93 -33.59
N GLY A 337 -31.01 -14.43 -32.34
CA GLY A 337 -32.07 -14.18 -31.34
C GLY A 337 -33.23 -15.19 -31.29
N GLY A 338 -33.16 -16.30 -32.03
CA GLY A 338 -34.29 -17.24 -32.26
C GLY A 338 -34.81 -18.12 -31.10
N GLY A 339 -34.53 -17.80 -29.84
CA GLY A 339 -35.25 -18.31 -28.64
C GLY A 339 -35.23 -19.81 -28.28
N ASN A 340 -34.78 -20.73 -29.15
CA ASN A 340 -34.90 -22.17 -28.92
C ASN A 340 -33.87 -22.72 -27.91
N HIS A 341 -34.26 -22.84 -26.62
CA HIS A 341 -33.41 -23.37 -25.54
C HIS A 341 -33.09 -24.85 -25.71
N VAL A 342 -33.97 -25.65 -26.30
CA VAL A 342 -33.73 -27.08 -26.55
C VAL A 342 -32.57 -27.26 -27.54
N ALA A 343 -32.49 -26.45 -28.59
CA ALA A 343 -31.36 -26.47 -29.53
C ALA A 343 -30.04 -26.06 -28.85
N LEU A 344 -30.07 -25.01 -28.01
CA LEU A 344 -28.90 -24.55 -27.25
C LEU A 344 -28.39 -25.62 -26.27
N PHE A 345 -29.28 -26.18 -25.44
CA PHE A 345 -28.93 -27.20 -24.45
C PHE A 345 -28.57 -28.54 -25.10
N SER A 346 -29.13 -28.87 -26.27
CA SER A 346 -28.68 -30.03 -27.06
C SER A 346 -27.28 -29.83 -27.64
N TYR A 347 -26.94 -28.63 -28.12
CA TYR A 347 -25.58 -28.29 -28.55
C TYR A 347 -24.58 -28.35 -27.38
N PHE A 348 -24.95 -27.82 -26.22
CA PHE A 348 -24.11 -27.96 -25.01
C PHE A 348 -24.04 -29.41 -24.52
N ALA A 349 -25.10 -30.21 -24.63
CA ALA A 349 -25.04 -31.65 -24.33
C ALA A 349 -24.04 -32.37 -25.25
N LEU A 350 -24.00 -32.04 -26.56
CA LEU A 350 -23.03 -32.58 -27.51
C LEU A 350 -21.59 -32.14 -27.18
N LEU A 351 -21.37 -30.86 -26.87
CA LEU A 351 -20.05 -30.33 -26.51
C LEU A 351 -19.56 -30.95 -25.18
N ASN A 352 -20.43 -31.05 -24.17
CA ASN A 352 -20.16 -31.72 -22.92
C ASN A 352 -19.95 -33.23 -23.09
N ALA A 353 -20.64 -33.90 -24.02
CA ALA A 353 -20.34 -35.29 -24.36
C ALA A 353 -18.94 -35.44 -24.95
N GLY A 354 -18.47 -34.45 -25.73
CA GLY A 354 -17.07 -34.34 -26.16
C GLY A 354 -16.10 -34.21 -24.97
N ILE A 355 -16.39 -33.33 -24.01
CA ILE A 355 -15.59 -33.18 -22.78
C ILE A 355 -15.61 -34.47 -21.95
N PHE A 356 -16.77 -35.12 -21.79
CA PHE A 356 -16.93 -36.41 -21.11
C PHE A 356 -16.11 -37.52 -21.78
N CYS A 357 -16.14 -37.61 -23.11
CA CYS A 357 -15.32 -38.55 -23.86
C CYS A 357 -13.83 -38.28 -23.66
N ILE A 358 -13.39 -37.01 -23.70
CA ILE A 358 -11.99 -36.66 -23.43
C ILE A 358 -11.62 -37.00 -21.99
N ALA A 359 -12.48 -36.71 -21.01
CA ALA A 359 -12.29 -37.04 -19.59
C ALA A 359 -12.19 -38.56 -19.34
N TRP A 360 -12.85 -39.37 -20.17
CA TRP A 360 -12.70 -40.83 -20.16
C TRP A 360 -11.28 -41.28 -20.52
N PHE A 361 -10.58 -40.54 -21.40
CA PHE A 361 -9.25 -40.88 -21.92
C PHE A 361 -8.08 -40.07 -21.34
N LYS A 362 -8.29 -38.85 -20.84
CA LYS A 362 -7.29 -37.91 -20.31
C LYS A 362 -7.88 -37.10 -19.14
N ALA A 363 -7.22 -37.08 -17.98
CA ALA A 363 -7.69 -36.38 -16.78
C ALA A 363 -7.39 -34.85 -16.78
N TRP A 364 -7.79 -34.13 -17.82
CA TRP A 364 -7.52 -32.68 -17.93
C TRP A 364 -8.52 -31.83 -17.13
N ARG A 365 -8.21 -31.57 -15.85
CA ARG A 365 -9.08 -30.78 -14.92
C ARG A 365 -9.58 -29.45 -15.51
N MET A 366 -8.71 -28.69 -16.19
CA MET A 366 -9.09 -27.39 -16.76
C MET A 366 -10.17 -27.50 -17.85
N LEU A 367 -10.21 -28.62 -18.58
CA LEU A 367 -11.24 -28.85 -19.60
C LEU A 367 -12.62 -29.09 -18.95
N ASN A 368 -12.65 -29.91 -17.90
CA ASN A 368 -13.87 -30.21 -17.14
C ASN A 368 -14.43 -28.95 -16.45
N LEU A 369 -13.56 -28.10 -15.91
CA LEU A 369 -13.97 -26.85 -15.25
C LEU A 369 -14.58 -25.85 -16.25
N VAL A 370 -13.95 -25.67 -17.42
CA VAL A 370 -14.50 -24.81 -18.48
C VAL A 370 -15.86 -25.33 -18.96
N GLY A 371 -16.02 -26.65 -19.09
CA GLY A 371 -17.33 -27.27 -19.37
C GLY A 371 -18.37 -26.99 -18.28
N PHE A 372 -18.03 -27.21 -17.01
CA PHE A 372 -18.94 -27.03 -15.86
C PHE A 372 -19.44 -25.59 -15.78
N ILE A 373 -18.51 -24.63 -15.84
CA ILE A 373 -18.81 -23.20 -15.79
C ILE A 373 -19.61 -22.78 -17.02
N GLY A 374 -19.24 -23.23 -18.23
CA GLY A 374 -20.01 -22.95 -19.45
C GLY A 374 -21.45 -23.48 -19.36
N THR A 375 -21.64 -24.68 -18.81
CA THR A 375 -22.95 -25.35 -18.78
C THR A 375 -23.86 -24.78 -17.69
N PHE A 376 -23.44 -24.81 -16.43
CA PHE A 376 -24.27 -24.31 -15.33
C PHE A 376 -24.31 -22.78 -15.30
N GLY A 377 -23.23 -22.08 -15.67
CA GLY A 377 -23.22 -20.61 -15.73
C GLY A 377 -24.22 -20.07 -16.77
N ILE A 378 -24.16 -20.57 -18.02
CA ILE A 378 -25.12 -20.17 -19.06
C ILE A 378 -26.53 -20.71 -18.75
N GLY A 379 -26.63 -21.93 -18.20
CA GLY A 379 -27.90 -22.52 -17.77
C GLY A 379 -28.63 -21.72 -16.69
N THR A 380 -27.92 -21.29 -15.63
CA THR A 380 -28.47 -20.42 -14.58
C THR A 380 -28.77 -19.01 -15.10
N ALA A 381 -27.92 -18.46 -15.98
CA ALA A 381 -28.17 -17.16 -16.60
C ALA A 381 -29.44 -17.16 -17.47
N TRP A 382 -29.73 -18.27 -18.17
CA TRP A 382 -30.99 -18.48 -18.87
C TRP A 382 -32.15 -18.71 -17.89
N GLY A 383 -31.96 -19.56 -16.88
CA GLY A 383 -32.98 -19.89 -15.87
C GLY A 383 -33.49 -18.66 -15.12
N LEU A 384 -32.61 -17.75 -14.71
CA LEU A 384 -32.99 -16.51 -14.03
C LEU A 384 -33.70 -15.48 -14.94
N ARG A 385 -33.52 -15.57 -16.27
CA ARG A 385 -34.00 -14.55 -17.22
C ARG A 385 -35.16 -15.00 -18.11
N SER A 386 -35.40 -16.30 -18.24
CA SER A 386 -36.28 -16.85 -19.29
C SER A 386 -37.05 -18.12 -18.89
N TYR A 387 -36.92 -18.60 -17.65
CA TYR A 387 -37.68 -19.76 -17.18
C TYR A 387 -39.09 -19.40 -16.72
N HIS A 388 -40.05 -20.26 -17.05
CA HIS A 388 -41.41 -20.24 -16.51
C HIS A 388 -41.82 -21.66 -16.09
N PRO A 389 -42.74 -21.83 -15.11
CA PRO A 389 -43.19 -23.15 -14.65
C PRO A 389 -43.76 -24.05 -15.77
N THR A 390 -44.27 -23.48 -16.84
CA THR A 390 -44.73 -24.22 -18.04
C THR A 390 -43.59 -24.93 -18.79
N LEU A 391 -42.36 -24.41 -18.70
CA LEU A 391 -41.17 -25.02 -19.31
C LEU A 391 -40.55 -26.12 -18.44
N PHE A 392 -41.09 -26.39 -17.24
CA PHE A 392 -40.59 -27.41 -16.30
C PHE A 392 -40.34 -28.76 -16.98
N ALA A 393 -41.34 -29.32 -17.66
CA ALA A 393 -41.22 -30.62 -18.33
C ALA A 393 -40.12 -30.68 -19.41
N SER A 394 -39.75 -29.53 -20.02
CA SER A 394 -38.67 -29.44 -21.00
C SER A 394 -37.29 -29.13 -20.39
N THR A 395 -37.26 -28.59 -19.17
CA THR A 395 -36.03 -28.08 -18.52
C THR A 395 -35.49 -29.07 -17.50
N GLU A 396 -36.38 -29.67 -16.70
CA GLU A 396 -36.06 -30.66 -15.67
C GLU A 396 -35.20 -31.82 -16.21
N PRO A 397 -35.49 -32.42 -17.40
CA PRO A 397 -34.66 -33.50 -17.92
C PRO A 397 -33.22 -33.06 -18.23
N PHE A 398 -33.00 -31.81 -18.69
CA PHE A 398 -31.66 -31.28 -18.90
C PHE A 398 -30.96 -30.95 -17.58
N LEU A 399 -31.67 -30.40 -16.59
CA LEU A 399 -31.10 -30.12 -15.26
C LEU A 399 -30.64 -31.43 -14.60
N VAL A 400 -31.47 -32.47 -14.60
CA VAL A 400 -31.13 -33.81 -14.11
C VAL A 400 -30.00 -34.43 -14.95
N LEU A 401 -30.03 -34.34 -16.28
CA LEU A 401 -28.97 -34.86 -17.15
C LEU A 401 -27.62 -34.20 -16.87
N PHE A 402 -27.57 -32.87 -16.74
CA PHE A 402 -26.34 -32.15 -16.44
C PHE A 402 -25.85 -32.41 -15.00
N PHE A 403 -26.76 -32.50 -14.03
CA PHE A 403 -26.45 -32.93 -12.66
C PHE A 403 -25.79 -34.31 -12.65
N LEU A 404 -26.41 -35.31 -13.31
CA LEU A 404 -25.89 -36.67 -13.38
C LEU A 404 -24.58 -36.76 -14.18
N MET A 405 -24.46 -36.03 -15.29
CA MET A 405 -23.25 -36.01 -16.12
C MET A 405 -22.07 -35.40 -15.36
N TYR A 406 -22.25 -34.30 -14.62
CA TYR A 406 -21.18 -33.70 -13.84
C TYR A 406 -20.86 -34.46 -12.55
N LEU A 407 -21.85 -35.08 -11.90
CA LEU A 407 -21.62 -36.07 -10.85
C LEU A 407 -20.78 -37.25 -11.38
N ALA A 408 -21.09 -37.75 -12.58
CA ALA A 408 -20.33 -38.82 -13.23
C ALA A 408 -18.91 -38.37 -13.65
N ILE A 409 -18.72 -37.15 -14.18
CA ILE A 409 -17.40 -36.59 -14.50
C ILE A 409 -16.54 -36.48 -13.23
N GLY A 410 -17.10 -36.00 -12.12
CA GLY A 410 -16.40 -35.93 -10.83
C GLY A 410 -15.97 -37.32 -10.34
N LEU A 411 -16.84 -38.32 -10.43
CA LEU A 411 -16.54 -39.71 -10.07
C LEU A 411 -15.52 -40.37 -11.02
N LEU A 412 -15.58 -40.09 -12.32
CA LEU A 412 -14.64 -40.61 -13.33
C LEU A 412 -13.26 -39.99 -13.19
N PHE A 413 -13.18 -38.67 -12.96
CA PHE A 413 -11.94 -37.96 -12.68
C PHE A 413 -11.26 -38.52 -11.42
N ALA A 414 -12.02 -38.75 -10.35
CA ALA A 414 -11.54 -39.40 -9.13
C ALA A 414 -11.04 -40.84 -9.39
N ARG A 415 -11.81 -41.64 -10.13
CA ARG A 415 -11.44 -43.02 -10.47
C ARG A 415 -10.17 -43.08 -11.33
N ARG A 416 -10.01 -42.18 -12.29
CA ARG A 416 -8.88 -42.18 -13.22
C ARG A 416 -7.60 -41.70 -12.55
N THR A 417 -7.66 -40.60 -11.80
CA THR A 417 -6.49 -40.07 -11.07
C THR A 417 -5.99 -41.07 -10.03
N LEU A 418 -6.88 -41.85 -9.39
CA LEU A 418 -6.51 -42.98 -8.51
C LEU A 418 -5.94 -44.21 -9.23
N ARG A 419 -6.14 -44.34 -10.55
CA ARG A 419 -5.65 -45.47 -11.37
C ARG A 419 -4.26 -45.18 -11.93
N ASP A 420 -4.02 -43.95 -12.35
CA ASP A 420 -2.72 -43.50 -12.88
C ASP A 420 -1.68 -43.34 -11.74
N ALA A 421 -2.11 -43.17 -10.49
CA ALA A 421 -1.28 -43.20 -9.29
C ALA A 421 -0.83 -44.63 -8.88
N GLN A 422 0.18 -45.18 -9.56
CA GLN A 422 0.76 -46.50 -9.25
C GLN A 422 1.70 -46.49 -8.02
N ALA A 423 1.12 -46.54 -6.81
CA ALA A 423 1.65 -47.27 -5.63
C ALA A 423 0.79 -46.95 -4.39
N ALA A 424 -0.02 -47.89 -3.92
CA ALA A 424 -0.74 -47.79 -2.64
C ALA A 424 -0.03 -48.64 -1.57
N PRO A 425 0.22 -48.13 -0.35
CA PRO A 425 0.83 -48.90 0.74
C PRO A 425 -0.12 -49.97 1.31
N ASN A 426 0.43 -50.91 2.07
CA ASN A 426 -0.26 -52.12 2.53
C ASN A 426 -1.45 -51.83 3.47
N PRO A 427 -2.54 -52.61 3.44
CA PRO A 427 -3.87 -52.18 3.91
C PRO A 427 -4.12 -52.29 5.43
N ALA A 428 -3.08 -52.36 6.28
CA ALA A 428 -3.24 -52.66 7.70
C ALA A 428 -3.72 -51.47 8.56
N ASP A 429 -3.36 -50.23 8.23
CA ASP A 429 -3.63 -49.05 9.06
C ASP A 429 -4.67 -48.09 8.47
N ARG A 430 -5.86 -48.03 9.09
CA ARG A 430 -6.97 -47.16 8.67
C ARG A 430 -6.59 -45.66 8.68
N GLN A 431 -5.84 -45.21 9.69
CA GLN A 431 -5.39 -43.81 9.76
C GLN A 431 -4.28 -43.51 8.75
N ALA A 432 -3.37 -44.45 8.47
CA ALA A 432 -2.36 -44.28 7.43
C ALA A 432 -2.97 -44.23 6.02
N LEU A 433 -4.01 -45.04 5.76
CA LEU A 433 -4.78 -44.99 4.51
C LEU A 433 -5.58 -43.69 4.35
N LEU A 434 -6.24 -43.21 5.41
CA LEU A 434 -6.90 -41.90 5.41
C LEU A 434 -5.89 -40.75 5.20
N ALA A 435 -4.72 -40.81 5.82
CA ALA A 435 -3.65 -39.83 5.60
C ALA A 435 -3.04 -39.91 4.19
N TRP A 436 -2.88 -41.10 3.61
CA TRP A 436 -2.36 -41.30 2.24
C TRP A 436 -3.35 -40.76 1.19
N SER A 437 -4.63 -41.13 1.31
CA SER A 437 -5.71 -40.64 0.45
C SER A 437 -5.94 -39.12 0.61
N ALA A 438 -5.83 -38.58 1.82
CA ALA A 438 -5.86 -37.13 2.05
C ALA A 438 -4.62 -36.39 1.51
N ARG A 439 -3.46 -37.04 1.42
CA ARG A 439 -2.24 -36.44 0.81
C ARG A 439 -2.29 -36.41 -0.72
N GLN A 440 -3.03 -37.31 -1.34
CA GLN A 440 -3.30 -37.29 -2.79
C GLN A 440 -4.54 -36.45 -3.14
N ALA A 441 -4.82 -35.39 -2.35
CA ALA A 441 -6.02 -34.55 -2.41
C ALA A 441 -6.48 -34.10 -3.81
N ASN A 442 -5.57 -34.00 -4.79
CA ASN A 442 -5.89 -33.68 -6.18
C ASN A 442 -6.66 -34.78 -6.94
N TYR A 443 -7.00 -35.93 -6.34
CA TYR A 443 -7.82 -36.95 -7.01
C TYR A 443 -9.32 -36.62 -7.02
N VAL A 444 -9.90 -36.04 -5.96
CA VAL A 444 -11.32 -35.63 -5.95
C VAL A 444 -11.43 -34.17 -6.40
N ASP A 445 -12.13 -33.92 -7.50
CA ASP A 445 -12.52 -32.56 -7.85
C ASP A 445 -13.68 -32.09 -6.95
N GLY A 446 -13.33 -31.53 -5.79
CA GLY A 446 -14.28 -31.05 -4.79
C GLY A 446 -15.18 -29.93 -5.31
N THR A 447 -14.73 -29.14 -6.31
CA THR A 447 -15.54 -28.08 -6.92
C THR A 447 -16.72 -28.68 -7.66
N VAL A 448 -16.50 -29.72 -8.46
CA VAL A 448 -17.59 -30.42 -9.16
C VAL A 448 -18.44 -31.23 -8.16
N LEU A 449 -17.82 -31.94 -7.22
CA LEU A 449 -18.55 -32.85 -6.32
C LEU A 449 -19.48 -32.13 -5.33
N PHE A 450 -19.08 -30.98 -4.75
CA PHE A 450 -19.95 -30.19 -3.86
C PHE A 450 -20.76 -29.12 -4.60
N GLY A 451 -20.26 -28.60 -5.72
CA GLY A 451 -20.98 -27.62 -6.53
C GLY A 451 -22.27 -28.19 -7.12
N THR A 452 -22.25 -29.45 -7.57
CA THR A 452 -23.40 -30.14 -8.16
C THR A 452 -24.62 -30.27 -7.22
N PRO A 453 -24.54 -30.77 -5.97
CA PRO A 453 -25.67 -30.77 -5.04
C PRO A 453 -26.17 -29.37 -4.69
N LEU A 454 -25.27 -28.41 -4.47
CA LEU A 454 -25.64 -27.07 -4.01
C LEU A 454 -26.38 -26.29 -5.10
N ILE A 455 -25.81 -26.22 -6.30
CA ILE A 455 -26.42 -25.54 -7.45
C ILE A 455 -27.65 -26.32 -7.93
N GLY A 456 -27.60 -27.67 -7.89
CA GLY A 456 -28.73 -28.54 -8.19
C GLY A 456 -29.94 -28.26 -7.30
N PHE A 457 -29.79 -28.33 -5.97
CA PHE A 457 -30.90 -28.06 -5.04
C PHE A 457 -31.34 -26.58 -5.06
N GLY A 458 -30.43 -25.63 -5.25
CA GLY A 458 -30.78 -24.22 -5.39
C GLY A 458 -31.69 -23.97 -6.60
N LEU A 459 -31.36 -24.55 -7.76
CA LEU A 459 -32.21 -24.51 -8.94
C LEU A 459 -33.52 -25.29 -8.72
N GLN A 460 -33.47 -26.45 -8.04
CA GLN A 460 -34.66 -27.25 -7.71
C GLN A 460 -35.65 -26.50 -6.81
N TYR A 461 -35.17 -25.85 -5.75
CA TYR A 461 -36.00 -25.06 -4.84
C TYR A 461 -36.64 -23.88 -5.59
N ALA A 462 -35.87 -23.17 -6.42
CA ALA A 462 -36.40 -22.08 -7.23
C ALA A 462 -37.54 -22.53 -8.17
N VAL A 463 -37.42 -23.73 -8.73
CA VAL A 463 -38.43 -24.37 -9.59
C VAL A 463 -39.66 -24.84 -8.78
N ILE A 464 -39.48 -25.42 -7.59
CA ILE A 464 -40.54 -26.17 -6.84
C ILE A 464 -41.19 -25.37 -5.69
N ARG A 465 -40.67 -24.20 -5.28
CA ARG A 465 -41.18 -23.38 -4.15
C ARG A 465 -42.68 -23.04 -4.15
N HIS A 466 -43.38 -23.22 -5.27
CA HIS A 466 -44.80 -22.94 -5.43
C HIS A 466 -45.71 -24.03 -4.83
N LEU A 467 -45.16 -25.13 -4.30
CA LEU A 467 -45.90 -26.21 -3.64
C LEU A 467 -45.73 -26.13 -2.11
N THR A 468 -46.82 -26.11 -1.34
CA THR A 468 -46.86 -25.83 0.12
C THR A 468 -45.86 -26.64 0.95
N PHE A 469 -45.67 -27.92 0.62
CA PHE A 469 -44.68 -28.81 1.27
C PHE A 469 -43.56 -29.27 0.32
N GLY A 470 -43.54 -28.77 -0.92
CA GLY A 470 -42.56 -29.15 -1.96
C GLY A 470 -41.10 -28.98 -1.53
N PRO A 471 -40.71 -27.87 -0.88
CA PRO A 471 -39.36 -27.71 -0.31
C PRO A 471 -39.00 -28.77 0.73
N ALA A 472 -39.90 -29.10 1.65
CA ALA A 472 -39.67 -30.10 2.70
C ALA A 472 -39.48 -31.51 2.11
N PHE A 473 -40.30 -31.90 1.13
CA PHE A 473 -40.17 -33.19 0.44
C PHE A 473 -38.94 -33.25 -0.48
N SER A 474 -38.57 -32.15 -1.16
CA SER A 474 -37.39 -32.11 -2.03
C SER A 474 -36.08 -32.21 -1.26
N ALA A 475 -36.01 -31.58 -0.08
CA ALA A 475 -34.90 -31.72 0.86
C ALA A 475 -34.73 -33.20 1.28
N LEU A 476 -35.83 -33.86 1.66
CA LEU A 476 -35.85 -35.27 2.04
C LEU A 476 -35.41 -36.19 0.89
N ALA A 477 -35.89 -35.94 -0.33
CA ALA A 477 -35.53 -36.73 -1.52
C ALA A 477 -34.04 -36.67 -1.87
N ILE A 478 -33.44 -35.48 -1.84
CA ILE A 478 -32.00 -35.31 -2.10
C ILE A 478 -31.16 -35.93 -0.97
N GLY A 479 -31.57 -35.74 0.29
CA GLY A 479 -30.96 -36.44 1.42
C GLY A 479 -30.93 -37.97 1.22
N GLY A 480 -32.02 -38.54 0.68
CA GLY A 480 -32.12 -39.95 0.29
C GLY A 480 -31.10 -40.39 -0.78
N VAL A 481 -30.99 -39.65 -1.90
CA VAL A 481 -30.05 -39.98 -3.00
C VAL A 481 -28.60 -40.07 -2.50
N TYR A 482 -28.20 -39.13 -1.64
CA TYR A 482 -26.86 -39.10 -1.07
C TYR A 482 -26.58 -40.25 -0.10
N LEU A 483 -27.55 -40.59 0.76
CA LEU A 483 -27.47 -41.76 1.64
C LEU A 483 -27.41 -43.09 0.86
N ILE A 484 -28.10 -43.21 -0.28
CA ILE A 484 -28.05 -44.38 -1.16
C ILE A 484 -26.67 -44.50 -1.82
N LEU A 485 -26.11 -43.41 -2.36
CA LEU A 485 -24.79 -43.43 -3.00
C LEU A 485 -23.67 -43.72 -1.99
N ALA A 486 -23.75 -43.18 -0.78
CA ALA A 486 -22.87 -43.53 0.34
C ALA A 486 -22.91 -45.05 0.62
N SER A 487 -24.12 -45.61 0.69
CA SER A 487 -24.35 -47.04 0.96
C SER A 487 -23.86 -47.94 -0.18
N TRP A 488 -23.95 -47.51 -1.44
CA TRP A 488 -23.45 -48.27 -2.59
C TRP A 488 -21.92 -48.30 -2.63
N LEU A 489 -21.27 -47.16 -2.39
CA LEU A 489 -19.81 -47.06 -2.37
C LEU A 489 -19.19 -47.90 -1.24
N HIS A 490 -19.84 -47.94 -0.08
CA HIS A 490 -19.46 -48.76 1.06
C HIS A 490 -19.49 -50.28 0.77
N ARG A 491 -20.36 -50.73 -0.16
CA ARG A 491 -20.55 -52.16 -0.48
C ARG A 491 -19.62 -52.68 -1.57
N HIS A 492 -19.26 -51.85 -2.56
CA HIS A 492 -18.55 -52.33 -3.76
C HIS A 492 -17.06 -52.01 -3.82
N SER A 493 -16.53 -51.18 -2.91
CA SER A 493 -15.13 -50.74 -2.99
C SER A 493 -14.36 -50.98 -1.69
N GLN A 494 -13.18 -51.61 -1.84
CA GLN A 494 -12.17 -51.69 -0.79
C GLN A 494 -11.68 -50.27 -0.41
N TRP A 495 -11.08 -50.15 0.77
CA TRP A 495 -10.72 -48.95 1.57
C TRP A 495 -10.21 -47.66 0.87
N ARG A 496 -9.86 -47.69 -0.42
CA ARG A 496 -9.35 -46.55 -1.22
C ARG A 496 -10.37 -45.41 -1.47
N HIS A 497 -11.64 -45.56 -1.07
CA HIS A 497 -12.71 -44.58 -1.35
C HIS A 497 -13.41 -44.03 -0.09
N MET A 498 -12.86 -44.26 1.11
CA MET A 498 -13.57 -44.02 2.37
C MET A 498 -13.98 -42.55 2.59
N LEU A 499 -13.12 -41.57 2.25
CA LEU A 499 -13.43 -40.14 2.38
C LEU A 499 -14.64 -39.71 1.52
N LEU A 500 -14.80 -40.31 0.34
CA LEU A 500 -15.92 -40.02 -0.55
C LEU A 500 -17.25 -40.53 0.03
N MET A 501 -17.24 -41.58 0.84
CA MET A 501 -18.44 -42.13 1.49
C MET A 501 -18.94 -41.25 2.65
N GLU A 502 -18.04 -40.75 3.51
CA GLU A 502 -18.42 -39.95 4.69
C GLU A 502 -19.06 -38.61 4.30
N ILE A 503 -18.55 -37.98 3.22
CA ILE A 503 -19.10 -36.77 2.61
C ILE A 503 -20.56 -36.97 2.18
N LEU A 504 -20.87 -38.10 1.55
CA LEU A 504 -22.22 -38.41 1.08
C LEU A 504 -23.21 -38.69 2.23
N LEU A 505 -22.74 -39.22 3.38
CA LEU A 505 -23.60 -39.49 4.54
C LEU A 505 -24.01 -38.22 5.28
N ALA A 506 -23.05 -37.33 5.55
CA ALA A 506 -23.30 -36.10 6.31
C ALA A 506 -24.36 -35.20 5.64
N LEU A 507 -24.36 -35.17 4.29
CA LEU A 507 -25.33 -34.40 3.51
C LEU A 507 -26.78 -34.90 3.69
N GLY A 508 -27.00 -36.16 4.07
CA GLY A 508 -28.32 -36.73 4.30
C GLY A 508 -29.02 -36.25 5.58
N VAL A 509 -28.30 -36.12 6.70
CA VAL A 509 -28.88 -35.79 8.01
C VAL A 509 -29.34 -34.32 8.08
N VAL A 510 -28.57 -33.41 7.48
CA VAL A 510 -28.82 -31.95 7.52
C VAL A 510 -30.18 -31.58 6.90
N PHE A 511 -30.57 -32.23 5.81
CA PHE A 511 -31.86 -31.99 5.17
C PHE A 511 -33.06 -32.54 5.96
N GLY A 512 -32.85 -33.28 7.07
CA GLY A 512 -33.93 -33.87 7.89
C GLY A 512 -34.46 -32.98 9.01
N THR A 513 -33.60 -32.31 9.79
CA THR A 513 -34.03 -31.47 10.95
C THR A 513 -34.73 -30.18 10.55
N LEU A 514 -34.58 -29.76 9.29
CA LEU A 514 -35.12 -28.50 8.75
C LEU A 514 -36.66 -28.47 8.66
N ALA A 515 -37.34 -29.61 8.89
CA ALA A 515 -38.79 -29.74 8.72
C ALA A 515 -39.64 -29.14 9.86
N ILE A 516 -39.14 -29.09 11.12
CA ILE A 516 -39.96 -28.71 12.30
C ILE A 516 -40.26 -27.20 12.42
N PRO A 517 -39.30 -26.27 12.22
CA PRO A 517 -39.53 -24.84 12.49
C PRO A 517 -40.56 -24.17 11.57
N LEU A 518 -41.05 -24.88 10.56
CA LEU A 518 -41.99 -24.38 9.58
C LEU A 518 -43.45 -24.34 10.14
N GLY A 519 -43.71 -23.75 11.35
CA GLY A 519 -45.08 -23.43 11.84
C GLY A 519 -45.49 -23.21 13.34
N LEU A 520 -44.89 -22.36 14.22
CA LEU A 520 -45.43 -22.07 15.61
C LEU A 520 -45.21 -20.63 16.21
N ASP A 521 -45.92 -20.30 17.32
CA ASP A 521 -46.11 -18.97 17.99
C ASP A 521 -45.11 -18.56 19.14
N ALA A 522 -45.12 -17.27 19.58
CA ALA A 522 -43.90 -16.55 20.05
C ALA A 522 -43.70 -16.02 21.52
N GLU A 523 -44.60 -15.26 22.19
CA GLU A 523 -44.19 -14.44 23.38
C GLU A 523 -43.86 -15.24 24.65
N TRP A 524 -44.85 -15.94 25.25
CA TRP A 524 -44.65 -16.77 26.44
C TRP A 524 -43.67 -17.92 26.19
N THR A 525 -43.55 -18.31 24.91
CA THR A 525 -42.55 -19.21 24.38
C THR A 525 -41.13 -18.77 24.76
N SER A 526 -40.85 -17.46 24.87
CA SER A 526 -39.55 -16.93 25.32
C SER A 526 -39.20 -17.29 26.78
N ALA A 527 -39.94 -16.78 27.76
CA ALA A 527 -39.64 -16.99 29.17
C ALA A 527 -39.71 -18.47 29.57
N ALA A 528 -40.61 -19.24 28.94
CA ALA A 528 -40.67 -20.70 29.10
C ALA A 528 -39.39 -21.36 28.58
N TRP A 529 -38.98 -21.11 27.34
CA TRP A 529 -37.74 -21.67 26.77
C TRP A 529 -36.47 -21.24 27.54
N ALA A 530 -36.44 -20.05 28.16
CA ALA A 530 -35.31 -19.61 28.97
C ALA A 530 -35.14 -20.42 30.27
N VAL A 531 -36.24 -20.60 31.01
CA VAL A 531 -36.25 -21.33 32.29
C VAL A 531 -36.19 -22.85 32.05
N GLU A 532 -36.91 -23.37 31.06
CA GLU A 532 -36.82 -24.77 30.64
C GLU A 532 -35.41 -25.10 30.15
N GLY A 533 -34.81 -24.23 29.34
CA GLY A 533 -33.41 -24.36 28.93
C GLY A 533 -32.45 -24.36 30.13
N ALA A 534 -32.64 -23.49 31.13
CA ALA A 534 -31.82 -23.51 32.36
C ALA A 534 -31.98 -24.84 33.13
N GLY A 535 -33.20 -25.37 33.20
CA GLY A 535 -33.50 -26.66 33.81
C GLY A 535 -32.86 -27.84 33.07
N ILE A 536 -33.04 -27.94 31.75
CA ILE A 536 -32.44 -28.99 30.92
C ILE A 536 -30.91 -28.90 30.96
N PHE A 537 -30.34 -27.68 31.03
CA PHE A 537 -28.90 -27.50 31.17
C PHE A 537 -28.38 -28.07 32.50
N TRP A 538 -29.03 -27.73 33.62
CA TRP A 538 -28.71 -28.24 34.96
C TRP A 538 -28.85 -29.78 35.06
N VAL A 539 -29.91 -30.36 34.48
CA VAL A 539 -30.09 -31.82 34.41
C VAL A 539 -29.03 -32.47 33.50
N GLY A 540 -28.77 -31.90 32.33
CA GLY A 540 -27.80 -32.42 31.36
C GLY A 540 -26.36 -32.40 31.90
N LEU A 541 -26.04 -31.44 32.76
CA LEU A 541 -24.78 -31.33 33.50
C LEU A 541 -24.68 -32.46 34.56
N ARG A 542 -25.73 -32.70 35.35
CA ARG A 542 -25.78 -33.83 36.30
C ARG A 542 -25.76 -35.22 35.62
N GLN A 543 -26.28 -35.34 34.41
CA GLN A 543 -26.38 -36.60 33.66
C GLN A 543 -25.25 -36.84 32.64
N ARG A 544 -24.26 -35.94 32.53
CA ARG A 544 -23.13 -36.04 31.58
C ARG A 544 -23.54 -36.14 30.10
N ARG A 545 -24.70 -35.59 29.71
CA ARG A 545 -25.22 -35.69 28.33
C ARG A 545 -24.88 -34.41 27.54
N PRO A 546 -23.86 -34.42 26.65
CA PRO A 546 -23.50 -33.21 25.90
C PRO A 546 -24.60 -32.77 24.93
N ILE A 547 -25.26 -33.69 24.23
CA ILE A 547 -26.31 -33.35 23.27
C ILE A 547 -27.51 -32.64 23.96
N ALA A 548 -27.83 -33.01 25.20
CA ALA A 548 -28.89 -32.36 25.99
C ALA A 548 -28.50 -30.94 26.43
N ARG A 549 -27.24 -30.74 26.84
CA ARG A 549 -26.69 -29.40 27.16
C ARG A 549 -26.65 -28.49 25.93
N ALA A 550 -26.38 -29.03 24.74
CA ALA A 550 -26.42 -28.27 23.48
C ALA A 550 -27.85 -27.81 23.16
N PHE A 551 -28.82 -28.72 23.27
CA PHE A 551 -30.23 -28.42 23.08
C PHE A 551 -30.73 -27.35 24.05
N ALA A 552 -30.36 -27.45 25.33
CA ALA A 552 -30.69 -26.46 26.36
C ALA A 552 -30.19 -25.04 26.04
N LEU A 553 -28.95 -24.90 25.57
CA LEU A 553 -28.39 -23.61 25.17
C LEU A 553 -29.06 -23.06 23.89
N CYS A 554 -29.39 -23.92 22.93
CA CYS A 554 -30.21 -23.52 21.78
C CYS A 554 -31.59 -23.00 22.23
N LEU A 555 -32.22 -23.64 23.22
CA LEU A 555 -33.53 -23.23 23.74
C LEU A 555 -33.46 -21.83 24.41
N GLN A 556 -32.45 -21.59 25.26
CA GLN A 556 -32.20 -20.26 25.85
C GLN A 556 -31.87 -19.18 24.80
N PHE A 557 -31.23 -19.55 23.70
CA PHE A 557 -30.94 -18.62 22.61
C PHE A 557 -32.20 -18.23 21.82
N ILE A 558 -33.07 -19.20 21.51
CA ILE A 558 -34.36 -18.93 20.86
C ILE A 558 -35.27 -18.10 21.80
N ALA A 559 -35.20 -18.36 23.12
CA ALA A 559 -35.87 -17.53 24.12
C ALA A 559 -35.45 -16.05 24.07
N LEU A 560 -34.15 -15.78 24.03
CA LEU A 560 -33.61 -14.43 23.90
C LEU A 560 -34.14 -13.73 22.64
N LEU A 561 -34.14 -14.42 21.49
CA LEU A 561 -34.66 -13.85 20.24
C LEU A 561 -36.15 -13.50 20.32
N ALA A 562 -36.96 -14.31 21.00
CA ALA A 562 -38.38 -14.05 21.18
C ALA A 562 -38.66 -12.91 22.18
N TYR A 563 -37.85 -12.76 23.24
CA TYR A 563 -37.94 -11.63 24.18
C TYR A 563 -37.57 -10.28 23.54
N LEU A 564 -36.57 -10.25 22.63
CA LEU A 564 -36.20 -9.02 21.93
C LEU A 564 -37.34 -8.44 21.08
N ASN A 565 -38.35 -9.24 20.72
CA ASN A 565 -39.50 -8.83 19.93
C ASN A 565 -40.62 -8.17 20.76
N THR A 566 -40.46 -8.03 22.09
CA THR A 566 -41.49 -7.51 23.02
C THR A 566 -41.04 -6.30 23.86
N LEU A 567 -39.90 -5.69 23.50
CA LEU A 567 -39.29 -4.58 24.24
C LEU A 567 -40.06 -3.25 24.12
N SER A 568 -40.24 -2.54 25.24
CA SER A 568 -40.83 -1.20 25.33
C SER A 568 -40.15 -0.35 26.41
N THR A 569 -40.17 0.98 26.22
CA THR A 569 -39.61 2.00 27.13
C THR A 569 -40.73 2.79 27.81
N GLY A 570 -40.70 2.96 29.14
CA GLY A 570 -41.74 3.70 29.87
C GLY A 570 -41.57 3.68 31.39
N THR A 571 -42.42 4.42 32.10
CA THR A 571 -42.38 4.63 33.56
C THR A 571 -42.85 3.44 34.39
N ASP A 572 -42.61 2.21 33.93
CA ASP A 572 -42.96 1.01 34.66
C ASP A 572 -42.03 0.82 35.87
N THR A 573 -42.59 0.33 36.97
CA THR A 573 -41.78 0.02 38.16
C THR A 573 -40.85 -1.16 37.88
N LEU A 574 -39.74 -1.26 38.62
CA LEU A 574 -38.78 -2.38 38.54
C LEU A 574 -39.40 -3.79 38.70
N LEU A 575 -40.66 -3.88 39.15
CA LEU A 575 -41.40 -5.12 39.41
C LEU A 575 -42.47 -5.43 38.34
N THR A 576 -42.56 -4.65 37.26
CA THR A 576 -43.59 -4.76 36.21
C THR A 576 -43.01 -4.62 34.81
N GLY A 577 -43.60 -5.30 33.83
CA GLY A 577 -43.30 -5.08 32.40
C GLY A 577 -41.93 -5.60 31.92
N SER A 578 -41.33 -4.88 30.98
CA SER A 578 -40.11 -5.28 30.25
C SER A 578 -38.90 -5.50 31.16
N ALA A 579 -38.76 -4.68 32.21
CA ALA A 579 -37.69 -4.80 33.21
C ALA A 579 -37.70 -6.14 33.96
N LEU A 580 -38.88 -6.69 34.28
CA LEU A 580 -39.00 -7.99 34.94
C LEU A 580 -38.57 -9.14 34.02
N GLY A 581 -38.91 -9.07 32.72
CA GLY A 581 -38.44 -10.02 31.72
C GLY A 581 -36.91 -10.03 31.59
N ALA A 582 -36.28 -8.86 31.60
CA ALA A 582 -34.83 -8.71 31.60
C ALA A 582 -34.19 -9.32 32.87
N ILE A 583 -34.76 -9.07 34.05
CA ILE A 583 -34.28 -9.65 35.31
C ILE A 583 -34.42 -11.19 35.31
N MET A 584 -35.53 -11.74 34.82
CA MET A 584 -35.73 -13.21 34.78
C MET A 584 -34.83 -13.89 33.75
N LEU A 585 -34.73 -13.36 32.54
CA LEU A 585 -33.85 -13.91 31.49
C LEU A 585 -32.38 -13.77 31.87
N GLY A 586 -31.98 -12.59 32.36
CA GLY A 586 -30.64 -12.32 32.87
C GLY A 586 -30.27 -13.24 34.04
N GLY A 587 -31.20 -13.42 34.98
CA GLY A 587 -31.07 -14.34 36.12
C GLY A 587 -30.93 -15.80 35.70
N ALA A 588 -31.72 -16.28 34.73
CA ALA A 588 -31.64 -17.66 34.22
C ALA A 588 -30.30 -17.95 33.51
N LEU A 589 -29.78 -16.97 32.75
CA LEU A 589 -28.48 -17.04 32.08
C LEU A 589 -27.32 -16.98 33.10
N LEU A 590 -27.37 -16.07 34.07
CA LEU A 590 -26.38 -15.98 35.17
C LEU A 590 -26.39 -17.22 36.06
N PHE A 591 -27.57 -17.81 36.32
CA PHE A 591 -27.68 -19.08 37.05
C PHE A 591 -27.04 -20.24 36.25
N SER A 592 -27.33 -20.32 34.95
CA SER A 592 -26.72 -21.33 34.05
C SER A 592 -25.19 -21.19 34.00
N TYR A 593 -24.69 -19.95 33.95
CA TYR A 593 -23.26 -19.62 34.09
C TYR A 593 -22.68 -20.08 35.45
N TRP A 594 -23.34 -19.74 36.56
CA TRP A 594 -22.87 -20.06 37.91
C TRP A 594 -22.82 -21.57 38.17
N GLN A 595 -23.82 -22.33 37.68
CA GLN A 595 -23.82 -23.79 37.73
C GLN A 595 -22.68 -24.38 36.88
N LEU A 596 -22.44 -23.86 35.67
CA LEU A 596 -21.34 -24.33 34.80
C LEU A 596 -19.95 -24.01 35.40
N ARG A 597 -19.83 -22.88 36.09
CA ARG A 597 -18.60 -22.44 36.78
C ARG A 597 -18.27 -23.31 38.01
N ASN A 598 -19.29 -23.75 38.75
CA ASN A 598 -19.11 -24.54 39.97
C ASN A 598 -19.13 -26.06 39.73
N ALA A 599 -19.27 -26.51 38.49
CA ALA A 599 -19.26 -27.93 38.15
C ALA A 599 -17.85 -28.53 38.30
N PRO A 600 -17.74 -29.79 38.79
CA PRO A 600 -16.45 -30.49 38.83
C PRO A 600 -15.89 -30.69 37.42
N VAL A 601 -14.56 -30.79 37.31
CA VAL A 601 -13.80 -30.72 36.05
C VAL A 601 -14.09 -31.92 35.12
N GLU A 602 -15.18 -31.81 34.38
CA GLU A 602 -15.51 -32.63 33.21
C GLU A 602 -15.06 -31.94 31.93
N PRO A 603 -14.83 -32.70 30.83
CA PRO A 603 -14.46 -32.11 29.54
C PRO A 603 -15.60 -31.26 28.98
N GLN A 604 -15.54 -29.95 29.25
CA GLN A 604 -16.42 -28.94 28.65
C GLN A 604 -16.29 -29.02 27.11
N HIS A 605 -17.40 -29.22 26.41
CA HIS A 605 -17.38 -29.16 24.96
C HIS A 605 -17.21 -27.70 24.50
N ARG A 606 -16.51 -27.48 23.37
CA ARG A 606 -16.14 -26.13 22.86
C ARG A 606 -17.30 -25.13 22.64
N TRP A 607 -18.54 -25.62 22.66
CA TRP A 607 -19.76 -24.83 22.51
C TRP A 607 -20.43 -24.48 23.86
N GLU A 608 -20.07 -25.12 24.98
CA GLU A 608 -20.47 -24.75 26.34
C GLU A 608 -19.55 -23.64 26.87
N ARG A 609 -19.73 -22.41 26.38
CA ARG A 609 -18.89 -21.28 26.79
C ARG A 609 -19.53 -20.53 27.97
N PRO A 610 -19.03 -20.66 29.22
CA PRO A 610 -19.60 -19.94 30.37
C PRO A 610 -19.62 -18.43 30.16
N GLY A 611 -18.64 -17.89 29.42
CA GLY A 611 -18.56 -16.47 29.10
C GLY A 611 -19.78 -15.91 28.38
N LEU A 612 -20.35 -16.64 27.41
CA LEU A 612 -21.53 -16.18 26.66
C LEU A 612 -22.76 -16.05 27.58
N LEU A 613 -22.93 -16.99 28.51
CA LEU A 613 -24.00 -16.97 29.50
C LEU A 613 -23.84 -15.79 30.48
N SER A 614 -22.63 -15.52 30.95
CA SER A 614 -22.37 -14.35 31.80
C SER A 614 -22.59 -13.02 31.07
N TRP A 615 -22.21 -12.93 29.80
CA TRP A 615 -22.29 -11.69 29.02
C TRP A 615 -23.74 -11.36 28.63
N ALA A 616 -24.50 -12.36 28.14
CA ALA A 616 -25.92 -12.21 27.87
C ALA A 616 -26.73 -11.96 29.16
N GLY A 617 -26.31 -12.56 30.28
CA GLY A 617 -26.91 -12.33 31.59
C GLY A 617 -26.73 -10.90 32.11
N LEU A 618 -25.50 -10.36 32.04
CA LEU A 618 -25.19 -8.97 32.42
C LEU A 618 -25.87 -7.97 31.49
N ALA A 619 -25.84 -8.18 30.18
CA ALA A 619 -26.45 -7.29 29.19
C ALA A 619 -27.97 -7.03 29.43
N MET A 620 -28.70 -8.01 29.99
CA MET A 620 -30.10 -7.81 30.39
C MET A 620 -30.24 -6.90 31.63
N LEU A 621 -29.32 -7.00 32.60
CA LEU A 621 -29.28 -6.09 33.76
C LEU A 621 -28.82 -4.68 33.37
N ASP A 622 -27.88 -4.59 32.41
CA ASP A 622 -27.37 -3.32 31.88
C ASP A 622 -28.41 -2.52 31.09
N LEU A 623 -29.53 -3.15 30.71
CA LEU A 623 -30.68 -2.48 30.08
C LEU A 623 -31.46 -1.60 31.07
N ILE A 624 -31.42 -1.88 32.37
CA ILE A 624 -32.29 -1.26 33.39
C ILE A 624 -32.13 0.28 33.47
N PRO A 625 -30.91 0.88 33.48
CA PRO A 625 -30.76 2.34 33.52
C PRO A 625 -31.39 3.05 32.32
N ALA A 626 -31.39 2.44 31.14
CA ALA A 626 -32.02 3.01 29.92
C ALA A 626 -33.55 2.89 29.91
N LEU A 627 -34.11 1.98 30.70
CA LEU A 627 -35.56 1.86 30.88
C LEU A 627 -36.10 2.84 31.95
N TRP A 628 -35.23 3.49 32.73
CA TRP A 628 -35.63 4.24 33.94
C TRP A 628 -35.12 5.69 34.05
N LEU A 629 -33.95 6.05 33.48
CA LEU A 629 -33.32 7.37 33.64
C LEU A 629 -33.34 8.21 32.36
N ASP A 630 -33.13 9.53 32.51
CA ASP A 630 -32.88 10.43 31.38
C ASP A 630 -31.51 10.16 30.73
N ALA A 631 -31.26 10.67 29.52
CA ALA A 631 -30.04 10.35 28.78
C ALA A 631 -28.75 10.71 29.54
N GLN A 632 -28.69 11.88 30.20
CA GLN A 632 -27.49 12.29 30.94
C GLN A 632 -27.32 11.47 32.23
N GLY A 633 -28.38 11.24 33.00
CA GLY A 633 -28.37 10.39 34.20
C GLY A 633 -28.02 8.93 33.88
N ALA A 634 -28.57 8.37 32.80
CA ALA A 634 -28.25 7.02 32.33
C ALA A 634 -26.75 6.87 31.98
N THR A 635 -26.14 7.87 31.33
CA THR A 635 -24.70 7.83 31.01
C THR A 635 -23.81 7.85 32.26
N MET A 636 -24.18 8.64 33.27
CA MET A 636 -23.49 8.65 34.57
C MET A 636 -23.70 7.34 35.33
N ALA A 637 -24.92 6.79 35.30
CA ALA A 637 -25.27 5.52 35.93
C ALA A 637 -24.51 4.35 35.30
N TRP A 638 -24.44 4.26 33.97
CA TRP A 638 -23.66 3.24 33.26
C TRP A 638 -22.14 3.38 33.51
N ALA A 639 -21.60 4.60 33.61
CA ALA A 639 -20.19 4.80 33.95
C ALA A 639 -19.85 4.22 35.34
N LEU A 640 -20.74 4.40 36.32
CA LEU A 640 -20.64 3.84 37.67
C LEU A 640 -20.91 2.33 37.70
N MET A 641 -21.94 1.85 37.01
CA MET A 641 -22.33 0.44 36.99
C MET A 641 -21.26 -0.41 36.31
N GLY A 642 -20.65 0.08 35.22
CA GLY A 642 -19.47 -0.54 34.63
C GLY A 642 -18.27 -0.58 35.59
N LEU A 643 -18.05 0.44 36.42
CA LEU A 643 -17.00 0.39 37.46
C LEU A 643 -17.29 -0.68 38.53
N ILE A 644 -18.55 -0.85 38.91
CA ILE A 644 -19.00 -1.89 39.87
C ILE A 644 -18.85 -3.29 39.26
N THR A 645 -19.34 -3.50 38.02
CA THR A 645 -19.19 -4.77 37.30
C THR A 645 -17.72 -5.12 37.06
N LEU A 646 -16.85 -4.12 36.85
CA LEU A 646 -15.40 -4.33 36.76
C LEU A 646 -14.81 -4.79 38.09
N TYR A 647 -15.16 -4.12 39.20
CA TYR A 647 -14.70 -4.50 40.54
C TYR A 647 -15.15 -5.92 40.92
N LEU A 648 -16.40 -6.27 40.63
CA LEU A 648 -16.92 -7.63 40.80
C LEU A 648 -16.21 -8.64 39.89
N GLY A 649 -15.95 -8.29 38.62
CA GLY A 649 -15.21 -9.12 37.68
C GLY A 649 -13.77 -9.43 38.12
N LEU A 650 -13.07 -8.45 38.71
CA LEU A 650 -11.74 -8.63 39.31
C LEU A 650 -11.82 -9.58 40.51
N ARG A 651 -12.77 -9.36 41.43
CA ARG A 651 -13.01 -10.24 42.59
C ARG A 651 -13.38 -11.67 42.20
N LEU A 652 -14.15 -11.83 41.12
CA LEU A 652 -14.56 -13.12 40.58
C LEU A 652 -13.50 -13.75 39.65
N GLN A 653 -12.40 -13.05 39.36
CA GLN A 653 -11.36 -13.44 38.39
C GLN A 653 -11.92 -13.93 37.03
N ASP A 654 -13.04 -13.36 36.58
CA ASP A 654 -13.69 -13.74 35.32
C ASP A 654 -13.56 -12.63 34.28
N ARG A 655 -12.83 -12.95 33.19
CA ARG A 655 -12.61 -12.06 32.05
C ARG A 655 -13.91 -11.52 31.46
N ASN A 656 -14.97 -12.31 31.42
CA ASN A 656 -16.22 -11.96 30.73
C ASN A 656 -16.98 -10.84 31.45
N TRP A 657 -16.88 -10.79 32.78
CA TRP A 657 -17.39 -9.67 33.59
C TRP A 657 -16.60 -8.39 33.33
N LEU A 658 -15.28 -8.49 33.17
CA LEU A 658 -14.43 -7.34 32.81
C LEU A 658 -14.75 -6.81 31.40
N PHE A 659 -15.02 -7.69 30.44
CA PHE A 659 -15.48 -7.29 29.10
C PHE A 659 -16.88 -6.66 29.12
N ALA A 660 -17.82 -7.20 29.91
CA ALA A 660 -19.15 -6.61 30.08
C ALA A 660 -19.07 -5.20 30.67
N ALA A 661 -18.31 -5.01 31.75
CA ALA A 661 -18.05 -3.72 32.38
C ALA A 661 -17.57 -2.64 31.37
N LEU A 662 -16.62 -3.00 30.50
CA LEU A 662 -16.11 -2.10 29.47
C LEU A 662 -17.15 -1.82 28.37
N ALA A 663 -17.96 -2.81 27.99
CA ALA A 663 -19.04 -2.63 27.03
C ALA A 663 -20.10 -1.63 27.53
N VAL A 664 -20.45 -1.67 28.82
CA VAL A 664 -21.39 -0.74 29.46
C VAL A 664 -20.83 0.68 29.52
N GLN A 665 -19.55 0.84 29.88
CA GLN A 665 -18.88 2.16 29.85
C GLN A 665 -18.79 2.72 28.42
N ALA A 666 -18.55 1.86 27.42
CA ALA A 666 -18.56 2.26 26.02
C ALA A 666 -19.97 2.67 25.54
N MET A 667 -21.02 1.95 25.97
CA MET A 667 -22.42 2.29 25.67
C MET A 667 -22.82 3.64 26.28
N GLY A 668 -22.46 3.89 27.55
CA GLY A 668 -22.66 5.18 28.19
C GLY A 668 -21.89 6.30 27.47
N GLY A 669 -20.65 6.04 27.02
CA GLY A 669 -19.90 6.97 26.18
C GLY A 669 -20.61 7.28 24.86
N LEU A 670 -21.12 6.25 24.16
CA LEU A 670 -21.85 6.39 22.90
C LEU A 670 -23.12 7.24 23.07
N VAL A 671 -23.95 6.93 24.08
CA VAL A 671 -25.19 7.67 24.33
C VAL A 671 -24.91 9.12 24.74
N PHE A 672 -23.83 9.39 25.47
CA PHE A 672 -23.40 10.76 25.75
C PHE A 672 -23.01 11.52 24.47
N LEU A 673 -22.23 10.89 23.57
CA LEU A 673 -21.83 11.49 22.28
C LEU A 673 -23.03 11.79 21.38
N LEU A 674 -24.05 10.92 21.36
CA LEU A 674 -25.29 11.11 20.58
C LEU A 674 -26.15 12.30 21.06
N HIS A 675 -25.93 12.79 22.28
CA HIS A 675 -26.65 13.94 22.86
C HIS A 675 -25.81 15.23 22.93
N LEU A 676 -24.69 15.30 22.21
CA LEU A 676 -23.91 16.53 22.09
C LEU A 676 -24.62 17.58 21.23
N GLN A 677 -24.56 18.83 21.68
CA GLN A 677 -25.11 20.00 20.99
C GLN A 677 -24.03 21.09 20.91
N ALA A 678 -24.00 21.87 19.83
CA ALA A 678 -23.04 22.96 19.62
C ALA A 678 -23.43 24.23 20.42
N GLY A 679 -22.45 24.91 21.00
CA GLY A 679 -22.64 26.09 21.86
C GLY A 679 -22.53 27.44 21.14
N ASP A 680 -23.00 28.49 21.81
CA ASP A 680 -22.90 29.90 21.38
C ASP A 680 -21.48 30.49 21.60
N GLN A 681 -21.26 31.72 21.13
CA GLN A 681 -19.98 32.42 20.89
C GLN A 681 -18.89 32.42 22.02
N GLY A 682 -19.12 31.84 23.19
CA GLY A 682 -18.12 31.63 24.24
C GLY A 682 -17.55 30.21 24.35
N ALA A 683 -18.28 29.16 23.94
CA ALA A 683 -17.87 27.76 24.11
C ALA A 683 -18.39 26.86 22.98
N VAL A 684 -17.66 25.80 22.67
CA VAL A 684 -17.95 24.96 21.48
C VAL A 684 -19.16 24.04 21.68
N LEU A 685 -19.49 23.64 22.91
CA LEU A 685 -20.58 22.70 23.22
C LEU A 685 -21.57 23.23 24.27
N ALA A 686 -22.88 22.97 24.08
CA ALA A 686 -23.98 23.70 24.71
C ALA A 686 -24.41 23.27 26.13
N SER A 687 -23.86 22.20 26.72
CA SER A 687 -24.28 21.72 28.05
C SER A 687 -23.43 22.21 29.23
N GLY A 688 -22.48 23.12 28.98
CA GLY A 688 -21.71 23.85 29.99
C GLY A 688 -21.18 22.95 31.11
N TRP A 689 -21.47 23.32 32.37
CA TRP A 689 -21.02 22.55 33.53
C TRP A 689 -21.58 21.12 33.59
N ARG A 690 -22.83 20.86 33.20
CA ARG A 690 -23.40 19.49 33.23
C ARG A 690 -22.71 18.57 32.21
N GLY A 691 -22.40 19.11 31.02
CA GLY A 691 -21.58 18.43 30.00
C GLY A 691 -20.16 18.13 30.49
N LEU A 692 -19.52 19.12 31.13
CA LEU A 692 -18.20 18.95 31.75
C LEU A 692 -18.21 17.88 32.84
N LEU A 693 -19.21 17.87 33.73
CA LEU A 693 -19.36 16.86 34.79
C LEU A 693 -19.52 15.45 34.22
N ALA A 694 -20.43 15.27 33.27
CA ALA A 694 -20.70 13.98 32.63
C ALA A 694 -19.47 13.43 31.88
N ALA A 695 -18.84 14.25 31.04
CA ALA A 695 -17.62 13.88 30.32
C ALA A 695 -16.45 13.59 31.29
N SER A 696 -16.31 14.37 32.37
CA SER A 696 -15.29 14.13 33.38
C SER A 696 -15.54 12.84 34.16
N MET A 697 -16.79 12.52 34.51
CA MET A 697 -17.14 11.26 35.18
C MET A 697 -16.85 10.04 34.30
N LEU A 698 -17.27 10.07 33.03
CA LEU A 698 -17.04 8.98 32.08
C LEU A 698 -15.53 8.82 31.81
N GLY A 699 -14.82 9.95 31.71
CA GLY A 699 -13.37 10.05 31.66
C GLY A 699 -12.65 9.37 32.82
N LEU A 700 -13.01 9.77 34.05
CA LEU A 700 -12.37 9.31 35.28
C LEU A 700 -12.77 7.88 35.65
N ALA A 701 -13.99 7.44 35.37
CA ALA A 701 -14.42 6.06 35.63
C ALA A 701 -13.61 5.04 34.80
N ALA A 702 -13.33 5.35 33.54
CA ALA A 702 -12.52 4.49 32.68
C ALA A 702 -11.03 4.46 33.12
N ILE A 703 -10.46 5.61 33.50
CA ILE A 703 -9.11 5.70 34.06
C ILE A 703 -9.02 5.00 35.43
N ALA A 704 -10.06 5.10 36.27
CA ALA A 704 -10.16 4.41 37.54
C ALA A 704 -10.17 2.89 37.34
N GLY A 705 -10.92 2.39 36.36
CA GLY A 705 -10.98 0.96 36.03
C GLY A 705 -9.61 0.39 35.66
N LEU A 706 -8.84 1.08 34.81
CA LEU A 706 -7.45 0.68 34.52
C LEU A 706 -6.57 0.77 35.78
N ALA A 707 -6.69 1.81 36.59
CA ALA A 707 -5.91 1.97 37.82
C ALA A 707 -6.22 0.89 38.88
N MET A 708 -7.44 0.34 38.89
CA MET A 708 -7.81 -0.84 39.68
C MET A 708 -7.22 -2.13 39.08
N ALA A 709 -7.37 -2.36 37.78
CA ALA A 709 -6.84 -3.55 37.11
C ALA A 709 -5.30 -3.65 37.19
N MET A 710 -4.57 -2.52 37.15
CA MET A 710 -3.11 -2.49 37.33
C MET A 710 -2.63 -2.85 38.74
N ARG A 711 -3.53 -2.89 39.73
CA ARG A 711 -3.23 -3.29 41.12
C ARG A 711 -3.50 -4.77 41.39
N ASP A 712 -4.38 -5.39 40.61
CA ASP A 712 -4.66 -6.82 40.71
C ASP A 712 -3.51 -7.62 40.07
N PRO A 713 -2.84 -8.54 40.81
CA PRO A 713 -1.67 -9.26 40.29
C PRO A 713 -2.02 -10.22 39.16
N VAL A 714 -3.25 -10.75 39.11
CA VAL A 714 -3.73 -11.66 38.07
C VAL A 714 -4.15 -10.85 36.84
N ALA A 715 -4.94 -9.80 37.00
CA ALA A 715 -5.40 -8.98 35.86
C ALA A 715 -4.25 -8.24 35.17
N LYS A 716 -3.25 -7.75 35.92
CA LYS A 716 -2.07 -7.05 35.40
C LYS A 716 -1.20 -7.92 34.48
N THR A 717 -1.14 -9.22 34.73
CA THR A 717 -0.33 -10.17 33.93
C THR A 717 -1.09 -10.71 32.72
N ASP A 718 -2.40 -10.45 32.62
CA ASP A 718 -3.26 -10.95 31.55
C ASP A 718 -3.41 -9.95 30.38
N PRO A 719 -2.76 -10.19 29.22
CA PRO A 719 -2.84 -9.27 28.08
C PRO A 719 -4.25 -9.20 27.48
N ALA A 720 -5.10 -10.22 27.65
CA ALA A 720 -6.47 -10.20 27.14
C ALA A 720 -7.36 -9.23 27.94
N VAL A 721 -7.02 -8.98 29.20
CA VAL A 721 -7.71 -8.03 30.08
C VAL A 721 -7.10 -6.63 29.97
N MET A 722 -5.77 -6.52 29.95
CA MET A 722 -5.08 -5.23 29.94
C MET A 722 -5.25 -4.43 28.63
N ARG A 723 -5.41 -5.08 27.48
CA ARG A 723 -5.65 -4.41 26.19
C ARG A 723 -6.97 -3.64 26.12
N PRO A 724 -8.15 -4.26 26.36
CA PRO A 724 -9.43 -3.56 26.30
C PRO A 724 -9.57 -2.50 27.42
N LEU A 725 -8.97 -2.73 28.60
CA LEU A 725 -8.85 -1.71 29.65
C LEU A 725 -7.96 -0.52 29.22
N GLY A 726 -6.90 -0.77 28.44
CA GLY A 726 -6.10 0.28 27.81
C GLY A 726 -6.87 1.09 26.76
N LEU A 727 -7.75 0.44 25.99
CA LEU A 727 -8.69 1.13 25.08
C LEU A 727 -9.74 1.94 25.85
N GLY A 728 -10.26 1.42 26.97
CA GLY A 728 -11.09 2.17 27.90
C GLY A 728 -10.38 3.41 28.47
N MET A 729 -9.09 3.32 28.77
CA MET A 729 -8.32 4.51 29.17
C MET A 729 -8.24 5.55 28.02
N LEU A 730 -8.22 5.13 26.75
CA LEU A 730 -8.28 6.07 25.63
C LEU A 730 -9.61 6.79 25.53
N SER A 731 -10.73 6.07 25.59
CA SER A 731 -12.04 6.73 25.61
C SER A 731 -12.14 7.66 26.82
N GLY A 732 -11.58 7.24 27.97
CA GLY A 732 -11.44 8.10 29.15
C GLY A 732 -10.69 9.41 28.88
N LEU A 733 -9.54 9.35 28.20
CA LEU A 733 -8.77 10.53 27.78
C LEU A 733 -9.49 11.38 26.72
N VAL A 734 -10.27 10.77 25.82
CA VAL A 734 -11.13 11.49 24.86
C VAL A 734 -12.13 12.34 25.63
N PHE A 735 -12.90 11.77 26.56
CA PHE A 735 -13.92 12.51 27.31
C PHE A 735 -13.33 13.62 28.19
N ILE A 736 -12.14 13.43 28.77
CA ILE A 736 -11.45 14.50 29.51
C ILE A 736 -11.02 15.67 28.58
N ASN A 737 -10.55 15.40 27.37
CA ASN A 737 -10.18 16.48 26.42
C ASN A 737 -11.41 17.10 25.74
N LEU A 738 -12.50 16.36 25.60
CA LEU A 738 -13.82 16.85 25.19
C LEU A 738 -14.40 17.82 26.23
N ALA A 739 -14.15 17.59 27.52
CA ALA A 739 -14.67 18.42 28.62
C ALA A 739 -14.27 19.91 28.51
N VAL A 740 -13.12 20.21 27.88
CA VAL A 740 -12.63 21.58 27.64
C VAL A 740 -13.54 22.36 26.68
N LEU A 741 -14.17 21.69 25.71
CA LEU A 741 -15.04 22.32 24.70
C LEU A 741 -16.33 22.92 25.27
N PHE A 742 -16.77 22.49 26.46
CA PHE A 742 -17.91 23.09 27.15
C PHE A 742 -17.60 24.44 27.82
N VAL A 743 -16.33 24.88 27.83
CA VAL A 743 -15.88 26.08 28.57
C VAL A 743 -15.00 27.01 27.71
N ALA A 744 -14.36 26.54 26.63
CA ALA A 744 -13.39 27.33 25.87
C ALA A 744 -13.56 27.25 24.33
N PRO A 745 -13.33 28.35 23.59
CA PRO A 745 -13.44 28.38 22.13
C PRO A 745 -12.29 27.65 21.41
N TRP A 746 -12.48 27.35 20.13
CA TRP A 746 -11.54 26.57 19.30
C TRP A 746 -10.07 27.05 19.36
N LYS A 747 -9.82 28.36 19.29
CA LYS A 747 -8.44 28.92 19.36
C LYS A 747 -7.72 28.54 20.66
N THR A 748 -8.33 28.77 21.81
CA THR A 748 -7.76 28.40 23.11
C THR A 748 -7.71 26.88 23.30
N THR A 749 -8.74 26.16 22.84
CA THR A 749 -8.80 24.71 22.97
C THR A 749 -7.73 24.01 22.12
N SER A 750 -7.35 24.55 20.96
CA SER A 750 -6.22 24.03 20.17
C SER A 750 -4.89 24.09 20.94
N ALA A 751 -4.61 25.20 21.65
CA ALA A 751 -3.42 25.35 22.48
C ALA A 751 -3.46 24.44 23.71
N VAL A 752 -4.63 24.30 24.36
CA VAL A 752 -4.82 23.34 25.47
C VAL A 752 -4.60 21.91 24.99
N TRP A 753 -5.15 21.52 23.84
CA TRP A 753 -4.95 20.19 23.26
C TRP A 753 -3.50 19.94 22.83
N ALA A 754 -2.76 20.95 22.37
CA ALA A 754 -1.32 20.82 22.13
C ALA A 754 -0.54 20.50 23.42
N VAL A 755 -0.85 21.20 24.52
CA VAL A 755 -0.19 20.97 25.82
C VAL A 755 -0.63 19.64 26.45
N SER A 756 -1.93 19.32 26.43
CA SER A 756 -2.46 18.02 26.86
C SER A 756 -1.87 16.87 26.03
N GLY A 757 -1.75 17.03 24.72
CA GLY A 757 -1.13 16.06 23.82
C GLY A 757 0.33 15.80 24.17
N LEU A 758 1.11 16.85 24.47
CA LEU A 758 2.47 16.72 24.99
C LEU A 758 2.50 15.97 26.34
N GLY A 759 1.60 16.33 27.26
CA GLY A 759 1.47 15.65 28.56
C GLY A 759 1.14 14.16 28.41
N ILE A 760 0.26 13.81 27.48
CA ILE A 760 -0.13 12.43 27.17
C ILE A 760 1.00 11.68 26.44
N ILE A 761 1.74 12.31 25.52
CA ILE A 761 2.96 11.73 24.91
C ILE A 761 4.02 11.45 25.99
N TRP A 762 4.15 12.32 27.00
CA TRP A 762 5.07 12.09 28.11
C TRP A 762 4.59 10.97 29.04
N LEU A 763 3.32 10.98 29.44
CA LEU A 763 2.70 9.98 30.31
C LEU A 763 2.70 8.58 29.66
N SER A 764 2.39 8.49 28.37
CA SER A 764 2.43 7.24 27.61
C SER A 764 3.84 6.68 27.45
N ALA A 765 4.84 7.54 27.24
CA ALA A 765 6.26 7.15 27.26
C ALA A 765 6.75 6.73 28.66
N TRP A 766 6.08 7.14 29.74
CA TRP A 766 6.36 6.69 31.11
C TRP A 766 5.64 5.37 31.44
N LEU A 767 4.35 5.24 31.10
CA LEU A 767 3.53 4.03 31.29
C LEU A 767 3.79 2.92 30.26
N LYS A 768 4.61 3.19 29.22
CA LYS A 768 4.85 2.32 28.05
C LYS A 768 3.58 1.90 27.29
N GLN A 769 2.55 2.74 27.28
CA GLN A 769 1.28 2.43 26.62
C GLN A 769 1.22 2.95 25.17
N ARG A 770 1.27 2.02 24.21
CA ARG A 770 1.22 2.27 22.75
C ARG A 770 0.02 3.13 22.35
N TRP A 771 -1.15 2.76 22.85
CA TRP A 771 -2.43 3.42 22.57
C TRP A 771 -2.50 4.86 23.08
N ALA A 772 -2.02 5.12 24.31
CA ALA A 772 -2.02 6.45 24.89
C ALA A 772 -1.09 7.39 24.11
N LEU A 773 0.02 6.87 23.58
CA LEU A 773 0.91 7.62 22.71
C LEU A 773 0.21 8.02 21.41
N LEU A 774 -0.48 7.08 20.75
CA LEU A 774 -1.26 7.36 19.54
C LEU A 774 -2.33 8.43 19.80
N PHE A 775 -3.05 8.36 20.92
CA PHE A 775 -4.03 9.40 21.27
C PHE A 775 -3.37 10.78 21.46
N GLY A 776 -2.23 10.86 22.15
CA GLY A 776 -1.48 12.11 22.30
C GLY A 776 -1.00 12.71 20.97
N LEU A 777 -0.67 11.87 19.98
CA LEU A 777 -0.31 12.29 18.61
C LEU A 777 -1.54 12.76 17.82
N VAL A 778 -2.65 12.02 17.89
CA VAL A 778 -3.93 12.42 17.29
C VAL A 778 -4.39 13.76 17.86
N LEU A 779 -4.22 14.00 19.16
CA LEU A 779 -4.59 15.25 19.80
C LEU A 779 -3.76 16.46 19.31
N GLN A 780 -2.49 16.26 18.90
CA GLN A 780 -1.71 17.30 18.19
C GLN A 780 -2.29 17.61 16.80
N ILE A 781 -2.71 16.58 16.06
CA ILE A 781 -3.31 16.73 14.72
C ILE A 781 -4.67 17.43 14.83
N VAL A 782 -5.52 16.99 15.76
CA VAL A 782 -6.85 17.59 16.04
C VAL A 782 -6.71 19.02 16.56
N GLY A 783 -5.70 19.32 17.39
CA GLY A 783 -5.35 20.69 17.77
C GLY A 783 -5.01 21.57 16.55
N GLY A 784 -4.18 21.09 15.64
CA GLY A 784 -3.89 21.80 14.39
C GLY A 784 -5.11 21.94 13.47
N ALA A 785 -5.93 20.91 13.34
CA ALA A 785 -7.16 20.96 12.53
C ALA A 785 -8.18 21.96 13.09
N ALA A 786 -8.36 22.01 14.41
CA ALA A 786 -9.19 23.00 15.08
C ALA A 786 -8.65 24.42 14.91
N LEU A 787 -7.31 24.59 14.85
CA LEU A 787 -6.70 25.87 14.52
C LEU A 787 -6.97 26.25 13.06
N ILE A 788 -6.79 25.34 12.08
CA ILE A 788 -7.15 25.57 10.67
C ILE A 788 -8.62 25.95 10.52
N TRP A 789 -9.52 25.24 11.21
CA TRP A 789 -10.94 25.56 11.22
C TRP A 789 -11.19 26.98 11.75
N SER A 790 -10.49 27.39 12.80
CA SER A 790 -10.61 28.77 13.30
C SER A 790 -9.99 29.84 12.38
N LEU A 791 -9.24 29.47 11.34
CA LEU A 791 -8.68 30.41 10.37
C LEU A 791 -9.66 30.76 9.24
N SER A 792 -10.71 29.96 9.00
CA SER A 792 -11.69 30.27 7.93
C SER A 792 -12.50 31.53 8.20
N ASP A 793 -12.75 31.84 9.48
CA ASP A 793 -13.64 32.93 9.88
C ASP A 793 -12.95 34.31 9.86
N HIS A 794 -11.61 34.37 9.87
CA HIS A 794 -10.84 35.60 10.03
C HIS A 794 -9.62 35.62 9.08
N VAL A 795 -9.87 35.88 7.80
CA VAL A 795 -8.84 35.94 6.74
C VAL A 795 -7.85 37.10 6.92
N PHE A 796 -8.25 38.15 7.63
CA PHE A 796 -7.40 39.32 7.91
C PHE A 796 -7.09 39.40 9.41
N LEU A 797 -5.79 39.32 9.74
CA LEU A 797 -5.31 39.54 11.10
C LEU A 797 -5.45 41.01 11.46
N ASP A 798 -6.00 41.30 12.64
CA ASP A 798 -6.19 42.67 13.09
C ASP A 798 -4.81 43.36 13.30
N PRO A 799 -4.52 44.44 12.55
CA PRO A 799 -3.24 45.14 12.66
C PRO A 799 -3.05 45.85 14.00
N THR A 800 -4.12 46.05 14.79
CA THR A 800 -4.07 46.72 16.10
C THR A 800 -3.53 45.84 17.23
N LEU A 801 -3.41 44.52 17.02
CA LEU A 801 -2.92 43.59 18.04
C LEU A 801 -1.44 43.83 18.38
N THR A 802 -1.11 43.78 19.68
CA THR A 802 0.26 43.93 20.17
C THR A 802 1.20 42.89 19.56
N PRO A 803 2.36 43.27 19.00
CA PRO A 803 3.31 42.33 18.39
C PRO A 803 3.67 41.18 19.33
N LEU A 804 3.57 39.94 18.85
CA LEU A 804 3.79 38.68 19.60
C LEU A 804 2.91 38.50 20.86
N GLY A 805 1.96 39.40 21.14
CA GLY A 805 1.18 39.46 22.38
C GLY A 805 -0.24 38.91 22.30
N HIS A 806 -0.59 38.20 21.22
CA HIS A 806 -1.96 37.75 20.93
C HIS A 806 -2.05 36.25 20.65
N ILE A 807 -3.26 35.69 20.77
CA ILE A 807 -3.48 34.24 20.68
C ILE A 807 -3.22 33.67 19.28
N ASP A 808 -3.33 34.47 18.22
CA ASP A 808 -3.12 33.99 16.84
C ASP A 808 -1.63 33.73 16.52
N PHE A 809 -0.71 34.35 17.27
CA PHE A 809 0.69 33.93 17.30
C PHE A 809 0.91 32.75 18.25
N TRP A 810 0.38 32.82 19.48
CA TRP A 810 0.67 31.82 20.51
C TRP A 810 -0.02 30.45 20.30
N ALA A 811 -1.17 30.36 19.63
CA ALA A 811 -1.80 29.07 19.32
C ALA A 811 -0.95 28.21 18.36
N PRO A 812 -0.54 28.68 17.16
CA PRO A 812 0.37 27.92 16.30
C PRO A 812 1.78 27.77 16.91
N ALA A 813 2.28 28.77 17.67
CA ALA A 813 3.59 28.66 18.33
C ALA A 813 3.59 27.61 19.46
N THR A 814 2.54 27.54 20.30
CA THR A 814 2.43 26.49 21.34
C THR A 814 2.25 25.11 20.75
N LEU A 815 1.48 24.98 19.65
CA LEU A 815 1.37 23.74 18.89
C LEU A 815 2.72 23.28 18.32
N ALA A 816 3.50 24.20 17.74
CA ALA A 816 4.86 23.91 17.27
C ALA A 816 5.80 23.50 18.42
N LEU A 817 5.81 24.25 19.52
CA LEU A 817 6.66 23.96 20.69
C LEU A 817 6.29 22.62 21.34
N ALA A 818 5.00 22.30 21.47
CA ALA A 818 4.52 21.03 21.98
C ALA A 818 4.97 19.86 21.08
N ALA A 819 4.88 20.01 19.76
CA ALA A 819 5.35 19.03 18.80
C ALA A 819 6.88 18.86 18.81
N TYR A 820 7.67 19.93 18.94
CA TYR A 820 9.13 19.85 19.13
C TYR A 820 9.51 19.07 20.40
N LEU A 821 8.86 19.39 21.53
CA LEU A 821 9.10 18.73 22.81
C LEU A 821 8.65 17.27 22.82
N GLY A 822 7.51 16.96 22.19
CA GLY A 822 7.02 15.59 22.00
C GLY A 822 7.95 14.76 21.12
N GLY A 823 8.41 15.32 20.00
CA GLY A 823 9.40 14.72 19.11
C GLY A 823 10.72 14.44 19.83
N TRP A 824 11.18 15.37 20.68
CA TRP A 824 12.37 15.17 21.51
C TRP A 824 12.18 14.08 22.56
N ARG A 825 11.03 14.06 23.25
CA ARG A 825 10.72 13.05 24.28
C ARG A 825 10.71 11.65 23.71
N LEU A 826 10.16 11.48 22.50
CA LEU A 826 10.14 10.23 21.75
C LEU A 826 11.54 9.79 21.30
N TRP A 827 12.30 10.68 20.66
CA TRP A 827 13.69 10.39 20.28
C TRP A 827 14.56 10.02 21.49
N ARG A 828 14.37 10.69 22.63
CA ARG A 828 15.10 10.36 23.85
C ARG A 828 14.75 8.97 24.39
N GLU A 829 13.54 8.46 24.14
CA GLU A 829 13.15 7.11 24.53
C GLU A 829 13.72 6.05 23.58
N THR A 830 13.78 6.30 22.27
CA THR A 830 14.44 5.37 21.33
C THR A 830 15.93 5.19 21.63
N GLN A 831 16.62 6.25 22.05
CA GLN A 831 18.03 6.19 22.45
C GLN A 831 18.29 5.44 23.78
N ARG A 832 17.27 5.20 24.61
CA ARG A 832 17.43 4.55 25.93
C ARG A 832 17.39 3.03 25.89
N GLN A 833 16.74 2.44 24.88
CA GLN A 833 16.58 0.98 24.75
C GLN A 833 16.94 0.50 23.33
N PRO A 834 18.23 0.53 22.94
CA PRO A 834 18.68 0.00 21.66
C PRO A 834 18.53 -1.53 21.63
N GLY A 835 17.40 -2.03 21.10
CA GLY A 835 17.13 -3.46 20.94
C GLY A 835 15.68 -3.93 21.20
N ALA A 836 14.75 -3.04 21.59
CA ALA A 836 13.34 -3.38 21.76
C ALA A 836 12.55 -3.36 20.43
N ASP A 837 11.39 -4.03 20.43
CA ASP A 837 10.47 -4.41 19.34
C ASP A 837 10.39 -3.50 18.08
N GLN A 838 9.88 -4.06 16.96
CA GLN A 838 9.58 -3.33 15.72
C GLN A 838 8.82 -2.00 15.95
N LEU A 839 7.96 -1.93 16.98
CA LEU A 839 7.22 -0.71 17.30
C LEU A 839 8.09 0.45 17.82
N MET A 840 9.24 0.16 18.44
CA MET A 840 10.21 1.18 18.87
C MET A 840 10.95 1.82 17.68
N ALA A 841 11.16 1.07 16.59
CA ALA A 841 11.68 1.64 15.35
C ALA A 841 10.72 2.69 14.75
N GLY A 842 9.40 2.45 14.88
CA GLY A 842 8.36 3.41 14.48
C GLY A 842 8.43 4.75 15.23
N LEU A 843 8.85 4.76 16.51
CA LEU A 843 8.95 5.99 17.31
C LEU A 843 9.97 7.00 16.75
N GLY A 844 11.05 6.52 16.12
CA GLY A 844 12.03 7.38 15.45
C GLY A 844 11.42 8.10 14.24
N HIS A 845 10.61 7.40 13.45
CA HIS A 845 9.86 7.99 12.34
C HIS A 845 8.80 8.97 12.83
N ILE A 846 8.01 8.60 13.86
CA ILE A 846 7.01 9.48 14.47
C ILE A 846 7.65 10.77 15.02
N SER A 847 8.82 10.67 15.67
CA SER A 847 9.62 11.82 16.09
C SER A 847 9.98 12.74 14.92
N SER A 848 10.41 12.18 13.78
CA SER A 848 10.69 12.98 12.58
C SER A 848 9.45 13.63 11.95
N VAL A 849 8.30 12.95 11.97
CA VAL A 849 7.01 13.52 11.50
C VAL A 849 6.56 14.67 12.41
N LEU A 850 6.65 14.50 13.73
CA LEU A 850 6.38 15.58 14.69
C LEU A 850 7.30 16.79 14.48
N LEU A 851 8.58 16.59 14.13
CA LEU A 851 9.46 17.71 13.78
C LEU A 851 9.00 18.43 12.51
N THR A 852 8.56 17.71 11.47
CA THR A 852 8.03 18.36 10.25
C THR A 852 6.73 19.12 10.51
N TRP A 853 5.84 18.56 11.34
CA TRP A 853 4.62 19.23 11.82
C TRP A 853 4.95 20.49 12.63
N ALA A 854 5.90 20.39 13.57
CA ALA A 854 6.39 21.52 14.35
C ALA A 854 6.95 22.64 13.47
N THR A 855 7.74 22.30 12.43
CA THR A 855 8.25 23.31 11.50
C THR A 855 7.18 23.98 10.66
N ALA A 856 6.13 23.26 10.26
CA ALA A 856 5.04 23.86 9.49
C ALA A 856 4.31 24.92 10.32
N TRP A 857 3.96 24.58 11.57
CA TRP A 857 3.30 25.51 12.49
C TRP A 857 4.19 26.65 12.96
N TRP A 858 5.50 26.40 13.15
CA TRP A 858 6.48 27.44 13.44
C TRP A 858 6.65 28.42 12.28
N ALA A 859 6.75 27.92 11.05
CA ALA A 859 6.83 28.74 9.85
C ALA A 859 5.53 29.53 9.61
N TYR A 860 4.37 28.92 9.88
CA TYR A 860 3.08 29.61 9.82
C TYR A 860 3.01 30.78 10.81
N ALA A 861 3.30 30.56 12.10
CA ALA A 861 3.25 31.59 13.14
C ALA A 861 4.15 32.80 12.84
N TRP A 862 5.36 32.55 12.30
CA TRP A 862 6.28 33.62 11.93
C TRP A 862 5.94 34.29 10.61
N SER A 863 5.39 33.56 9.63
CA SER A 863 5.01 34.17 8.36
C SER A 863 3.81 35.09 8.53
N THR A 864 2.77 34.66 9.25
CA THR A 864 1.58 35.49 9.50
C THR A 864 1.93 36.77 10.25
N GLU A 865 2.77 36.70 11.29
CA GLU A 865 3.17 37.88 12.05
C GLU A 865 4.07 38.82 11.22
N LEU A 866 4.98 38.32 10.37
CA LEU A 866 5.77 39.18 9.49
C LEU A 866 4.91 39.84 8.39
N TRP A 867 3.99 39.11 7.77
CA TRP A 867 3.03 39.66 6.79
C TRP A 867 2.06 40.68 7.42
N ARG A 868 1.81 40.61 8.73
CA ARG A 868 1.01 41.60 9.48
C ARG A 868 1.79 42.88 9.79
N LEU A 869 3.11 42.77 9.97
CA LEU A 869 3.98 43.86 10.42
C LEU A 869 4.71 44.61 9.28
N PHE A 870 4.89 44.01 8.10
CA PHE A 870 5.72 44.56 7.02
C PHE A 870 5.15 44.32 5.61
N ASP A 871 5.49 45.22 4.67
CA ASP A 871 5.14 45.09 3.25
C ASP A 871 5.77 43.86 2.57
N ALA A 872 5.23 43.47 1.41
CA ALA A 872 5.56 42.21 0.73
C ALA A 872 7.05 42.01 0.40
N GLN A 873 7.79 43.06 0.02
CA GLN A 873 9.24 42.98 -0.26
C GLN A 873 10.08 42.74 1.02
N PRO A 874 10.06 43.62 2.05
CA PRO A 874 10.83 43.40 3.28
C PRO A 874 10.42 42.12 4.01
N THR A 875 9.14 41.72 3.98
CA THR A 875 8.65 40.46 4.56
C THR A 875 9.41 39.24 4.01
N ARG A 876 9.66 39.19 2.70
CA ARG A 876 10.43 38.09 2.07
C ARG A 876 11.86 38.05 2.61
N HIS A 877 12.54 39.19 2.68
CA HIS A 877 13.91 39.25 3.19
C HIS A 877 14.01 38.94 4.70
N LEU A 878 13.04 39.38 5.51
CA LEU A 878 12.94 39.06 6.94
C LEU A 878 12.64 37.58 7.19
N LEU A 879 11.85 36.92 6.33
CA LEU A 879 11.62 35.48 6.40
C LEU A 879 12.92 34.67 6.25
N LEU A 880 13.87 35.11 5.42
CA LEU A 880 15.20 34.49 5.34
C LEU A 880 15.99 34.61 6.65
N VAL A 881 15.84 35.73 7.37
CA VAL A 881 16.47 35.95 8.68
C VAL A 881 15.86 35.02 9.72
N VAL A 882 14.53 34.95 9.82
CA VAL A 882 13.82 34.05 10.77
C VAL A 882 14.11 32.58 10.47
N LEU A 883 14.14 32.19 9.20
CA LEU A 883 14.52 30.84 8.76
C LEU A 883 15.97 30.52 9.20
N THR A 884 16.90 31.46 9.03
CA THR A 884 18.30 31.30 9.45
C THR A 884 18.42 31.16 10.96
N LEU A 885 17.74 32.00 11.75
CA LEU A 885 17.73 31.94 13.21
C LEU A 885 17.12 30.64 13.73
N SER A 886 16.04 30.17 13.10
CA SER A 886 15.41 28.88 13.42
C SER A 886 16.36 27.72 13.16
N VAL A 887 17.03 27.71 12.01
CA VAL A 887 18.04 26.68 11.64
C VAL A 887 19.29 26.75 12.52
N TRP A 888 19.67 27.93 13.01
CA TRP A 888 20.73 28.11 14.00
C TRP A 888 20.37 27.46 15.34
N ALA A 889 19.15 27.67 15.84
CA ALA A 889 18.65 27.01 17.04
C ALA A 889 18.57 25.48 16.86
N TRP A 890 18.02 24.98 15.74
CA TRP A 890 17.97 23.55 15.43
C TRP A 890 19.38 22.94 15.32
N GLN A 891 20.35 23.65 14.72
CA GLN A 891 21.75 23.20 14.71
C GLN A 891 22.31 23.06 16.13
N ALA A 892 22.08 24.05 17.00
CA ALA A 892 22.58 24.01 18.38
C ALA A 892 22.04 22.78 19.12
N VAL A 893 20.73 22.53 19.00
CA VAL A 893 20.04 21.36 19.58
C VAL A 893 20.56 20.05 18.98
N ALA A 894 20.61 19.94 17.65
CA ALA A 894 21.09 18.76 16.94
C ALA A 894 22.51 18.36 17.36
N ARG A 895 23.43 19.33 17.49
CA ARG A 895 24.80 19.09 17.96
C ARG A 895 24.84 18.71 19.43
N ARG A 896 24.10 19.42 20.30
CA ARG A 896 24.14 19.22 21.76
C ARG A 896 23.69 17.83 22.20
N TRP A 897 22.81 17.20 21.41
CA TRP A 897 22.22 15.89 21.70
C TRP A 897 22.49 14.82 20.62
N GLN A 898 23.27 15.12 19.58
CA GLN A 898 23.54 14.21 18.44
C GLN A 898 22.24 13.73 17.75
N TRP A 899 21.21 14.58 17.72
CA TRP A 899 19.87 14.20 17.25
C TRP A 899 19.77 14.29 15.73
N GLN A 900 19.90 13.15 15.06
CA GLN A 900 19.93 13.06 13.60
C GLN A 900 18.69 13.65 12.90
N ALA A 901 17.48 13.45 13.41
CA ALA A 901 16.27 14.02 12.77
C ALA A 901 16.26 15.56 12.84
N MET A 902 16.67 16.15 13.95
CA MET A 902 16.86 17.62 14.08
C MET A 902 18.03 18.11 13.21
N ALA A 903 19.08 17.30 13.02
CA ALA A 903 20.11 17.60 12.04
C ALA A 903 19.50 17.67 10.63
N VAL A 904 18.79 16.63 10.18
CA VAL A 904 18.09 16.59 8.88
C VAL A 904 17.19 17.80 8.65
N LEU A 905 16.44 18.22 9.68
CA LEU A 905 15.59 19.43 9.65
C LEU A 905 16.39 20.69 9.23
N SER A 906 17.60 20.86 9.74
CA SER A 906 18.49 21.99 9.39
C SER A 906 18.92 22.02 7.91
N ALA A 907 18.82 20.90 7.18
CA ALA A 907 19.09 20.86 5.75
C ALA A 907 18.00 21.54 4.90
N MET A 908 16.80 21.77 5.48
CA MET A 908 15.69 22.46 4.79
C MET A 908 15.92 23.95 4.57
N LEU A 909 16.99 24.54 5.14
CA LEU A 909 17.38 25.94 4.93
C LEU A 909 17.45 26.32 3.43
N MET A 910 18.19 25.54 2.63
CA MET A 910 18.38 25.86 1.21
C MET A 910 17.13 25.59 0.35
N PRO A 911 16.41 24.46 0.51
CA PRO A 911 15.11 24.27 -0.14
C PRO A 911 14.09 25.38 0.17
N ALA A 912 13.95 25.81 1.43
CA ALA A 912 13.01 26.86 1.82
C ALA A 912 13.43 28.24 1.29
N ALA A 913 14.71 28.61 1.38
CA ALA A 913 15.22 29.85 0.79
C ALA A 913 15.09 29.84 -0.75
N GLY A 914 15.33 28.70 -1.40
CA GLY A 914 15.14 28.51 -2.84
C GLY A 914 13.67 28.61 -3.27
N GLY A 915 12.73 28.08 -2.47
CA GLY A 915 11.29 28.24 -2.69
C GLY A 915 10.85 29.70 -2.60
N LEU A 916 11.32 30.42 -1.57
CA LEU A 916 11.06 31.86 -1.40
C LEU A 916 11.64 32.68 -2.57
N LEU A 917 12.83 32.34 -3.05
CA LEU A 917 13.44 32.94 -4.24
C LEU A 917 12.57 32.72 -5.47
N LEU A 918 12.12 31.48 -5.72
CA LEU A 918 11.30 31.15 -6.89
C LEU A 918 9.97 31.91 -6.90
N ILE A 919 9.27 31.97 -5.75
CA ILE A 919 8.07 32.80 -5.58
C ILE A 919 8.39 34.26 -5.92
N SER A 920 9.50 34.78 -5.40
CA SER A 920 9.90 36.18 -5.63
C SER A 920 10.24 36.48 -7.09
N VAL A 921 10.82 35.53 -7.83
CA VAL A 921 11.15 35.65 -9.26
C VAL A 921 9.91 35.51 -10.17
N VAL A 922 8.87 34.79 -9.72
CA VAL A 922 7.59 34.69 -10.43
C VAL A 922 6.76 35.96 -10.25
N ASP A 923 6.68 36.48 -9.02
CA ASP A 923 5.85 37.65 -8.69
C ASP A 923 6.46 38.98 -9.19
N ALA A 924 7.79 39.07 -9.30
CA ALA A 924 8.49 40.29 -9.69
C ALA A 924 9.56 40.03 -10.77
N SER A 925 9.42 40.71 -11.91
CA SER A 925 10.45 40.74 -12.96
C SER A 925 10.74 42.20 -13.33
N PRO A 926 11.94 42.76 -13.03
CA PRO A 926 13.10 42.10 -12.42
C PRO A 926 13.06 42.06 -10.87
N TYR A 927 13.15 40.86 -10.29
CA TYR A 927 13.47 40.70 -8.87
C TYR A 927 14.96 40.99 -8.62
N HIS A 928 15.26 41.76 -7.56
CA HIS A 928 16.62 42.11 -7.11
C HIS A 928 16.93 41.43 -5.76
N PRO A 929 17.56 40.24 -5.75
CA PRO A 929 17.67 39.46 -4.52
C PRO A 929 18.51 40.08 -3.39
N LEU A 930 19.49 40.95 -3.70
CA LEU A 930 20.31 41.65 -2.69
C LEU A 930 19.80 43.04 -2.29
N ALA A 931 18.79 43.59 -2.96
CA ALA A 931 18.18 44.88 -2.61
C ALA A 931 17.39 44.81 -1.28
N ASP A 932 17.01 45.96 -0.71
CA ASP A 932 16.04 46.11 0.38
C ASP A 932 16.18 45.08 1.53
N TRP A 933 17.38 45.04 2.13
CA TRP A 933 17.82 44.10 3.18
C TRP A 933 18.05 42.64 2.75
N GLY A 934 17.78 42.29 1.49
CA GLY A 934 18.07 40.98 0.91
C GLY A 934 19.54 40.58 1.01
N TRP A 935 20.48 41.53 0.92
CA TRP A 935 21.90 41.24 1.16
C TRP A 935 22.15 40.66 2.56
N LEU A 936 21.45 41.13 3.59
CA LEU A 936 21.58 40.62 4.96
C LEU A 936 20.92 39.25 5.09
N GLY A 937 19.70 39.08 4.56
CA GLY A 937 19.00 37.78 4.57
C GLY A 937 19.80 36.69 3.86
N TRP A 938 20.30 36.94 2.65
CA TRP A 938 21.03 35.96 1.85
C TRP A 938 22.46 35.69 2.36
N THR A 939 23.18 36.69 2.86
CA THR A 939 24.50 36.44 3.48
C THR A 939 24.37 35.59 4.74
N LEU A 940 23.33 35.81 5.55
CA LEU A 940 23.00 34.96 6.70
C LEU A 940 22.66 33.52 6.28
N VAL A 941 21.81 33.32 5.27
CA VAL A 941 21.47 31.98 4.73
C VAL A 941 22.72 31.25 4.23
N VAL A 942 23.57 31.92 3.43
CA VAL A 942 24.81 31.32 2.89
C VAL A 942 25.80 30.98 4.01
N ALA A 943 26.01 31.89 4.96
CA ALA A 943 26.89 31.66 6.11
C ALA A 943 26.37 30.50 6.98
N MET A 944 25.08 30.47 7.28
CA MET A 944 24.46 29.43 8.10
C MET A 944 24.48 28.07 7.39
N HIS A 945 24.26 28.01 6.08
CA HIS A 945 24.43 26.78 5.29
C HIS A 945 25.88 26.27 5.32
N GLY A 946 26.87 27.17 5.20
CA GLY A 946 28.27 26.81 5.42
C GLY A 946 28.53 26.25 6.82
N LEU A 947 27.89 26.82 7.85
CA LEU A 947 28.00 26.34 9.23
C LEU A 947 27.25 25.02 9.47
N THR A 948 26.13 24.73 8.80
CA THR A 948 25.46 23.42 8.88
C THR A 948 26.31 22.34 8.23
N LEU A 949 26.77 22.54 6.99
CA LEU A 949 27.69 21.62 6.33
C LEU A 949 28.97 21.39 7.16
N ARG A 950 29.58 22.42 7.76
CA ARG A 950 30.83 22.23 8.52
C ARG A 950 30.67 21.48 9.85
N LYS A 951 29.48 21.48 10.45
CA LYS A 951 29.26 21.01 11.83
C LYS A 951 28.28 19.83 11.97
N LEU A 952 27.49 19.53 10.93
CA LEU A 952 26.45 18.50 10.93
C LEU A 952 26.57 17.49 9.77
N ASP A 953 27.52 17.65 8.85
CA ASP A 953 27.64 16.75 7.70
C ASP A 953 27.83 15.27 8.08
N GLN A 954 28.59 15.00 9.14
CA GLN A 954 28.74 13.65 9.70
C GLN A 954 27.45 13.10 10.37
N HIS A 955 26.48 13.95 10.69
CA HIS A 955 25.21 13.58 11.31
C HIS A 955 24.10 13.34 10.28
N TYR A 956 24.24 13.85 9.05
CA TYR A 956 23.25 13.63 8.00
C TYR A 956 23.28 12.18 7.50
N PRO A 957 22.12 11.57 7.22
CA PRO A 957 22.04 10.42 6.34
C PRO A 957 22.70 10.75 4.99
N VAL A 958 23.46 9.79 4.46
CA VAL A 958 24.22 9.93 3.20
C VAL A 958 23.44 10.58 2.03
N PRO A 959 22.16 10.27 1.73
CA PRO A 959 21.43 10.97 0.66
C PRO A 959 21.16 12.45 0.99
N ILE A 960 20.85 12.78 2.24
CA ILE A 960 20.53 14.14 2.68
C ILE A 960 21.78 15.01 2.69
N ALA A 961 22.92 14.47 3.11
CA ALA A 961 24.22 15.13 2.96
C ALA A 961 24.50 15.49 1.49
N ARG A 962 24.30 14.54 0.55
CA ARG A 962 24.45 14.77 -0.89
C ARG A 962 23.52 15.88 -1.39
N MET A 963 22.24 15.84 -1.00
CA MET A 963 21.25 16.84 -1.41
C MET A 963 21.55 18.23 -0.82
N ALA A 964 21.99 18.33 0.43
CA ALA A 964 22.37 19.60 1.04
C ALA A 964 23.54 20.27 0.30
N HIS A 965 24.61 19.52 0.02
CA HIS A 965 25.77 20.02 -0.74
C HIS A 965 25.42 20.43 -2.17
N VAL A 966 24.61 19.63 -2.88
CA VAL A 966 24.28 19.85 -4.30
C VAL A 966 23.18 20.91 -4.47
N GLY A 967 22.08 20.82 -3.72
CA GLY A 967 20.99 21.79 -3.76
C GLY A 967 21.40 23.17 -3.25
N GLY A 968 22.31 23.22 -2.26
CA GLY A 968 22.91 24.47 -1.79
C GLY A 968 23.64 25.22 -2.91
N VAL A 969 24.41 24.51 -3.74
CA VAL A 969 25.05 25.09 -4.94
C VAL A 969 24.01 25.63 -5.91
N TRP A 970 22.96 24.88 -6.23
CA TRP A 970 21.96 25.32 -7.21
C TRP A 970 21.20 26.56 -6.76
N VAL A 971 20.81 26.65 -5.48
CA VAL A 971 20.14 27.84 -4.93
C VAL A 971 21.08 29.05 -4.92
N MET A 972 22.36 28.87 -4.56
CA MET A 972 23.36 29.96 -4.66
C MET A 972 23.63 30.41 -6.10
N LEU A 973 23.70 29.48 -7.05
CA LEU A 973 23.88 29.83 -8.47
C LEU A 973 22.65 30.56 -9.02
N LEU A 974 21.44 30.10 -8.70
CA LEU A 974 20.20 30.77 -9.12
C LEU A 974 20.10 32.19 -8.54
N MET A 975 20.36 32.33 -7.24
CA MET A 975 20.47 33.60 -6.51
C MET A 975 21.43 34.58 -7.20
N LEU A 976 22.67 34.15 -7.44
CA LEU A 976 23.69 34.98 -8.09
C LEU A 976 23.40 35.25 -9.58
N SER A 977 22.71 34.35 -10.28
CA SER A 977 22.25 34.59 -11.67
C SER A 977 21.13 35.62 -11.75
N CYS A 978 20.20 35.60 -10.80
CA CYS A 978 19.15 36.62 -10.70
C CYS A 978 19.78 38.00 -10.44
N GLU A 979 20.69 38.11 -9.48
CA GLU A 979 21.44 39.34 -9.20
C GLU A 979 22.26 39.82 -10.42
N MET A 980 23.03 38.92 -11.05
CA MET A 980 23.83 39.26 -12.24
C MET A 980 22.97 39.73 -13.42
N ARG A 981 21.81 39.11 -13.65
CA ARG A 981 20.82 39.58 -14.63
C ARG A 981 20.27 40.96 -14.26
N ALA A 982 19.98 41.20 -12.99
CA ALA A 982 19.43 42.47 -12.52
C ALA A 982 20.45 43.62 -12.65
N LEU A 983 21.74 43.36 -12.38
CA LEU A 983 22.83 44.30 -12.60
C LEU A 983 23.06 44.64 -14.09
N LEU A 984 23.05 43.64 -14.98
CA LEU A 984 23.23 43.91 -16.42
C LEU A 984 22.02 44.58 -17.07
N LEU A 985 20.82 44.44 -16.50
CA LEU A 985 19.64 45.21 -16.94
C LEU A 985 19.74 46.70 -16.62
N GLN A 986 20.59 47.12 -15.67
CA GLN A 986 20.86 48.55 -15.43
C GLN A 986 21.71 49.20 -16.53
N LEU A 987 22.29 48.41 -17.45
CA LEU A 987 23.20 48.87 -18.50
C LEU A 987 22.54 49.01 -19.89
N SER A 988 21.28 48.60 -20.05
CA SER A 988 20.58 48.62 -21.34
C SER A 988 19.07 48.54 -21.18
N ASP A 989 18.32 49.09 -22.14
CA ASP A 989 16.86 49.02 -22.17
C ASP A 989 16.29 47.59 -22.10
N GLU A 990 15.03 47.50 -21.72
CA GLU A 990 14.33 46.21 -21.65
C GLU A 990 14.28 45.53 -23.02
N HIS A 991 14.54 44.22 -23.06
CA HIS A 991 14.51 43.31 -24.24
C HIS A 991 15.80 43.17 -25.07
N THR A 992 16.95 43.67 -24.62
CA THR A 992 18.25 43.46 -25.29
C THR A 992 18.92 42.10 -24.99
N ALA A 993 20.01 41.82 -25.71
CA ALA A 993 20.90 40.67 -25.52
C ALA A 993 21.57 40.62 -24.11
N TRP A 994 21.71 41.75 -23.43
CA TRP A 994 22.35 41.84 -22.10
C TRP A 994 21.58 41.06 -21.03
N ARG A 995 20.24 41.10 -21.09
CA ARG A 995 19.34 40.31 -20.22
C ARG A 995 19.63 38.81 -20.29
N TRP A 996 19.93 38.31 -21.49
CA TRP A 996 20.24 36.91 -21.71
C TRP A 996 21.60 36.54 -21.11
N LEU A 997 22.65 37.33 -21.40
CA LEU A 997 24.01 37.10 -20.90
C LEU A 997 24.07 37.07 -19.36
N GLY A 998 23.37 37.99 -18.68
CA GLY A 998 23.38 38.07 -17.21
C GLY A 998 22.88 36.81 -16.50
N GLY A 999 21.93 36.07 -17.11
CA GLY A 999 21.43 34.82 -16.56
C GLY A 999 22.40 33.62 -16.68
N VAL A 1000 23.51 33.75 -17.43
CA VAL A 1000 24.39 32.60 -17.76
C VAL A 1000 25.86 32.77 -17.40
N VAL A 1001 26.34 34.00 -17.17
CA VAL A 1001 27.72 34.27 -16.72
C VAL A 1001 28.05 33.48 -15.45
N VAL A 1002 27.14 33.45 -14.47
CA VAL A 1002 27.35 32.77 -13.18
C VAL A 1002 27.41 31.23 -13.33
N PRO A 1003 26.44 30.56 -13.99
CA PRO A 1003 26.51 29.13 -14.30
C PRO A 1003 27.79 28.71 -15.04
N ALA A 1004 28.18 29.47 -16.06
CA ALA A 1004 29.38 29.17 -16.84
C ALA A 1004 30.67 29.41 -16.05
N ALA A 1005 30.74 30.48 -15.25
CA ALA A 1005 31.86 30.73 -14.33
C ALA A 1005 32.01 29.59 -13.30
N TYR A 1006 30.90 29.02 -12.81
CA TYR A 1006 30.93 27.83 -11.95
C TYR A 1006 31.50 26.60 -12.67
N LEU A 1007 31.07 26.32 -13.90
CA LEU A 1007 31.59 25.19 -14.68
C LEU A 1007 33.10 25.32 -14.92
N VAL A 1008 33.58 26.52 -15.30
CA VAL A 1008 35.02 26.82 -15.43
C VAL A 1008 35.74 26.68 -14.08
N ALA A 1009 35.18 27.21 -12.99
CA ALA A 1009 35.77 27.08 -11.65
C ALA A 1009 35.93 25.60 -11.24
N MET A 1010 34.96 24.73 -11.58
CA MET A 1010 35.04 23.29 -11.34
C MET A 1010 36.08 22.57 -12.21
N THR A 1011 36.73 23.21 -13.18
CA THR A 1011 37.92 22.66 -13.85
C THR A 1011 39.21 22.87 -13.03
N SER A 1012 39.27 23.92 -12.22
CA SER A 1012 40.48 24.35 -11.52
C SER A 1012 40.86 23.44 -10.35
N GLN A 1013 42.04 22.84 -10.42
CA GLN A 1013 42.61 22.09 -9.29
C GLN A 1013 42.90 22.97 -8.05
N ARG A 1014 43.05 24.29 -8.21
CA ARG A 1014 43.26 25.20 -7.06
C ARG A 1014 41.98 25.34 -6.24
N ILE A 1015 40.84 25.53 -6.91
CA ILE A 1015 39.52 25.66 -6.28
C ILE A 1015 39.06 24.31 -5.69
N ALA A 1016 39.38 23.20 -6.35
CA ALA A 1016 39.09 21.85 -5.84
C ALA A 1016 39.73 21.52 -4.48
N ARG A 1017 40.79 22.24 -4.06
CA ARG A 1017 41.44 22.07 -2.75
C ARG A 1017 40.76 22.83 -1.61
N TRP A 1018 39.76 23.67 -1.89
CA TRP A 1018 39.07 24.43 -0.86
C TRP A 1018 37.94 23.60 -0.22
N TRP A 1019 37.74 23.76 1.09
CA TRP A 1019 36.57 23.20 1.76
C TRP A 1019 35.31 23.99 1.35
N PRO A 1020 34.16 23.34 1.07
CA PRO A 1020 33.83 21.92 1.18
C PRO A 1020 34.15 21.06 -0.05
N ILE A 1021 34.60 21.65 -1.16
CA ILE A 1021 34.81 20.96 -2.44
C ILE A 1021 35.84 19.81 -2.29
N GLN A 1022 36.91 20.02 -1.52
CA GLN A 1022 37.96 19.01 -1.29
C GLN A 1022 37.42 17.68 -0.72
N GLN A 1023 36.44 17.74 0.18
CA GLN A 1023 35.86 16.54 0.82
C GLN A 1023 34.85 15.84 -0.08
N TYR A 1024 34.21 16.59 -0.97
CA TYR A 1024 33.12 16.11 -1.82
C TYR A 1024 33.37 16.41 -3.30
N GLU A 1025 34.60 16.20 -3.75
CA GLU A 1025 35.07 16.64 -5.06
C GLU A 1025 34.17 16.14 -6.19
N ALA A 1026 33.87 14.84 -6.22
CA ALA A 1026 32.97 14.25 -7.21
C ALA A 1026 31.54 14.81 -7.15
N ARG A 1027 31.06 15.28 -5.99
CA ARG A 1027 29.69 15.81 -5.86
C ARG A 1027 29.59 17.23 -6.42
N TYR A 1028 30.53 18.10 -6.08
CA TYR A 1028 30.58 19.46 -6.62
C TYR A 1028 30.96 19.47 -8.11
N ARG A 1029 32.02 18.74 -8.48
CA ARG A 1029 32.56 18.75 -9.84
C ARG A 1029 31.80 17.86 -10.83
N ASN A 1030 31.09 16.80 -10.39
CA ASN A 1030 30.26 15.99 -11.29
C ASN A 1030 28.76 16.21 -11.05
N THR A 1031 28.22 15.84 -9.87
CA THR A 1031 26.76 15.75 -9.71
C THR A 1031 26.04 17.11 -9.64
N ALA A 1032 26.66 18.15 -9.06
CA ALA A 1032 26.09 19.50 -9.06
C ALA A 1032 26.31 20.20 -10.41
N ALA A 1033 27.48 20.02 -11.01
CA ALA A 1033 27.83 20.62 -12.30
C ALA A 1033 27.02 20.07 -13.49
N TRP A 1034 26.59 18.80 -13.46
CA TRP A 1034 25.89 18.19 -14.58
C TRP A 1034 24.53 18.85 -14.89
N PRO A 1035 23.60 19.05 -13.93
CA PRO A 1035 22.38 19.81 -14.20
C PRO A 1035 22.65 21.28 -14.56
N VAL A 1036 23.71 21.89 -14.00
CA VAL A 1036 24.10 23.26 -14.37
C VAL A 1036 24.54 23.33 -15.84
N ALA A 1037 25.29 22.34 -16.33
CA ALA A 1037 25.66 22.21 -17.74
C ALA A 1037 24.44 21.95 -18.64
N VAL A 1038 23.50 21.10 -18.21
CA VAL A 1038 22.25 20.83 -18.95
C VAL A 1038 21.34 22.06 -19.01
N VAL A 1039 21.17 22.80 -17.91
CA VAL A 1039 20.39 24.05 -17.87
C VAL A 1039 21.07 25.15 -18.68
N SER A 1040 22.40 25.27 -18.61
CA SER A 1040 23.15 26.23 -19.44
C SER A 1040 23.04 25.90 -20.93
N LEU A 1041 23.06 24.61 -21.28
CA LEU A 1041 22.80 24.15 -22.65
C LEU A 1041 21.35 24.44 -23.04
N GLY A 1042 20.36 24.17 -22.18
CA GLY A 1042 18.96 24.52 -22.40
C GLY A 1042 18.75 26.02 -22.64
N TRP A 1043 19.39 26.88 -21.85
CA TRP A 1043 19.45 28.33 -22.06
C TRP A 1043 20.10 28.68 -23.41
N PHE A 1044 21.17 27.99 -23.80
CA PHE A 1044 21.82 28.20 -25.10
C PHE A 1044 20.88 27.87 -26.27
N TRP A 1045 20.11 26.78 -26.17
CA TRP A 1045 19.11 26.42 -27.18
C TRP A 1045 17.92 27.39 -27.18
N LEU A 1046 17.36 27.71 -26.01
CA LEU A 1046 16.24 28.63 -25.86
C LEU A 1046 16.57 30.04 -26.38
N SER A 1047 17.75 30.57 -26.04
CA SER A 1047 18.23 31.86 -26.52
C SER A 1047 18.54 31.87 -28.03
N ASN A 1048 18.76 30.70 -28.63
CA ASN A 1048 18.88 30.56 -30.09
C ASN A 1048 17.55 30.65 -30.83
N VAL A 1049 16.43 30.27 -30.20
CA VAL A 1049 15.08 30.37 -30.80
C VAL A 1049 14.40 31.70 -30.45
N MET A 1050 14.56 32.19 -29.22
CA MET A 1050 13.77 33.30 -28.67
C MET A 1050 14.40 34.70 -28.79
N SER A 1051 15.67 34.83 -29.21
CA SER A 1051 16.37 36.12 -29.21
C SER A 1051 16.81 36.58 -30.60
N PRO A 1052 16.33 37.75 -31.08
CA PRO A 1052 16.72 38.33 -32.37
C PRO A 1052 18.16 38.91 -32.38
N GLY A 1053 18.86 38.90 -31.23
CA GLY A 1053 20.25 39.34 -31.12
C GLY A 1053 20.48 40.84 -30.97
N LEU A 1054 19.43 41.62 -30.65
CA LEU A 1054 19.51 43.07 -30.44
C LEU A 1054 20.56 43.43 -29.36
N ALA A 1055 21.63 44.11 -29.78
CA ALA A 1055 22.82 44.34 -28.96
C ALA A 1055 22.89 45.73 -28.31
N ALA A 1056 21.83 46.55 -28.45
CA ALA A 1056 21.77 47.93 -28.00
C ALA A 1056 22.33 48.11 -26.56
N PRO A 1057 23.17 49.13 -26.31
CA PRO A 1057 23.56 50.23 -27.21
C PRO A 1057 24.63 49.87 -28.27
N LEU A 1058 25.13 48.64 -28.32
CA LEU A 1058 26.13 48.22 -29.32
C LEU A 1058 25.47 47.83 -30.66
N PRO A 1059 26.15 48.03 -31.80
CA PRO A 1059 25.69 47.53 -33.10
C PRO A 1059 25.71 46.00 -33.16
N TYR A 1060 24.83 45.41 -33.97
CA TYR A 1060 24.86 43.96 -34.22
C TYR A 1060 26.08 43.59 -35.08
N LEU A 1061 27.00 42.81 -34.49
CA LEU A 1061 28.11 42.17 -35.18
C LEU A 1061 27.97 40.65 -35.05
N PRO A 1062 27.88 39.90 -36.18
CA PRO A 1062 27.84 38.44 -36.15
C PRO A 1062 29.03 37.85 -35.37
N LEU A 1063 28.74 36.89 -34.50
CA LEU A 1063 29.66 36.20 -33.58
C LEU A 1063 30.29 37.08 -32.47
N LEU A 1064 29.99 38.38 -32.42
CA LEU A 1064 30.56 39.34 -31.47
C LEU A 1064 29.53 40.11 -30.63
N ASN A 1065 28.22 39.84 -30.81
CA ASN A 1065 27.19 40.45 -29.95
C ASN A 1065 27.18 39.81 -28.54
N PRO A 1066 26.60 40.47 -27.51
CA PRO A 1066 26.56 39.94 -26.14
C PRO A 1066 25.90 38.57 -26.03
N LEU A 1067 24.89 38.28 -26.86
CA LEU A 1067 24.19 37.00 -26.89
C LEU A 1067 25.11 35.85 -27.32
N GLU A 1068 25.84 36.04 -28.41
CA GLU A 1068 26.70 35.03 -29.04
C GLU A 1068 28.01 34.87 -28.28
N ILE A 1069 28.52 35.93 -27.65
CA ILE A 1069 29.58 35.84 -26.63
C ILE A 1069 29.10 34.97 -25.46
N GLY A 1070 27.88 35.18 -24.95
CA GLY A 1070 27.29 34.33 -23.92
C GLY A 1070 27.15 32.86 -24.35
N GLN A 1071 26.69 32.62 -25.58
CA GLN A 1071 26.56 31.28 -26.16
C GLN A 1071 27.91 30.57 -26.34
N LEU A 1072 28.95 31.28 -26.80
CA LEU A 1072 30.32 30.76 -26.89
C LEU A 1072 30.91 30.48 -25.50
N LEU A 1073 30.69 31.36 -24.54
CA LEU A 1073 31.16 31.21 -23.16
C LEU A 1073 30.50 30.01 -22.46
N VAL A 1074 29.21 29.77 -22.71
CA VAL A 1074 28.52 28.54 -22.28
C VAL A 1074 29.15 27.30 -22.89
N LEU A 1075 29.27 27.23 -24.22
CA LEU A 1075 29.86 26.06 -24.87
C LEU A 1075 31.31 25.82 -24.44
N ALA A 1076 32.11 26.87 -24.33
CA ALA A 1076 33.48 26.78 -23.83
C ALA A 1076 33.53 26.26 -22.39
N SER A 1077 32.69 26.77 -21.49
CA SER A 1077 32.63 26.31 -20.09
C SER A 1077 32.23 24.83 -19.99
N ILE A 1078 31.26 24.40 -20.79
CA ILE A 1078 30.82 23.00 -20.88
C ILE A 1078 31.94 22.12 -21.44
N VAL A 1079 32.60 22.53 -22.53
CA VAL A 1079 33.72 21.78 -23.14
C VAL A 1079 34.90 21.64 -22.19
N LEU A 1080 35.34 22.73 -21.56
CA LEU A 1080 36.46 22.71 -20.61
C LEU A 1080 36.13 21.79 -19.42
N TRP A 1081 34.90 21.85 -18.92
CA TRP A 1081 34.42 20.98 -17.86
C TRP A 1081 34.36 19.51 -18.27
N LEU A 1082 33.79 19.19 -19.44
CA LEU A 1082 33.74 17.84 -19.98
C LEU A 1082 35.15 17.25 -20.20
N GLN A 1083 36.06 18.02 -20.78
CA GLN A 1083 37.46 17.62 -20.98
C GLN A 1083 38.15 17.35 -19.65
N ALA A 1084 38.02 18.25 -18.67
CA ALA A 1084 38.63 18.11 -17.35
C ALA A 1084 38.10 16.91 -16.54
N ARG A 1085 36.96 16.32 -16.92
CA ARG A 1085 36.34 15.16 -16.26
C ARG A 1085 36.30 13.88 -17.10
N ALA A 1086 36.73 13.93 -18.36
CA ALA A 1086 36.70 12.81 -19.34
C ALA A 1086 37.56 11.59 -18.99
N GLU A 1087 38.35 11.65 -17.92
CA GLU A 1087 39.11 10.52 -17.34
C GLU A 1087 38.40 9.88 -16.13
N THR A 1088 37.44 10.58 -15.52
CA THR A 1088 36.74 10.15 -14.30
C THR A 1088 35.41 9.43 -14.56
N TRP A 1089 35.02 9.29 -15.83
CA TRP A 1089 33.74 8.72 -16.23
C TRP A 1089 33.85 7.24 -16.55
N PRO A 1090 32.80 6.42 -16.30
CA PRO A 1090 32.78 5.03 -16.71
C PRO A 1090 33.00 4.89 -18.22
N PRO A 1091 33.72 3.85 -18.69
CA PRO A 1091 34.03 3.68 -20.12
C PRO A 1091 32.79 3.51 -21.02
N THR A 1092 31.61 3.27 -20.44
CA THR A 1092 30.31 3.23 -21.12
C THR A 1092 29.81 4.60 -21.57
N ILE A 1093 30.17 5.69 -20.88
CA ILE A 1093 29.88 7.06 -21.34
C ILE A 1093 31.01 7.48 -22.28
N ALA A 1094 30.96 6.95 -23.50
CA ALA A 1094 32.05 7.12 -24.45
C ALA A 1094 32.30 8.60 -24.79
N ARG A 1095 33.57 9.03 -24.65
CA ARG A 1095 34.09 10.36 -25.03
C ARG A 1095 33.52 10.96 -26.34
N PRO A 1096 33.26 10.22 -27.43
CA PRO A 1096 32.61 10.78 -28.64
C PRO A 1096 31.23 11.43 -28.43
N HIS A 1097 30.39 10.98 -27.51
CA HIS A 1097 28.98 11.40 -27.49
C HIS A 1097 28.80 12.89 -27.15
N TRP A 1098 29.53 13.40 -26.15
CA TRP A 1098 29.44 14.82 -25.80
C TRP A 1098 30.12 15.71 -26.83
N GLN A 1099 31.16 15.23 -27.52
CA GLN A 1099 31.83 15.95 -28.61
C GLN A 1099 30.87 16.15 -29.79
N VAL A 1100 30.04 15.14 -30.10
CA VAL A 1100 28.97 15.26 -31.10
C VAL A 1100 27.90 16.24 -30.64
N ALA A 1101 27.47 16.23 -29.37
CA ALA A 1101 26.49 17.19 -28.85
C ALA A 1101 26.97 18.65 -28.90
N VAL A 1102 28.23 18.90 -28.55
CA VAL A 1102 28.86 20.23 -28.69
C VAL A 1102 28.99 20.63 -30.17
N GLY A 1103 29.41 19.71 -31.05
CA GLY A 1103 29.50 19.95 -32.49
C GLY A 1103 28.15 20.31 -33.11
N ALA A 1104 27.08 19.61 -32.73
CA ALA A 1104 25.70 19.91 -33.15
C ALA A 1104 25.22 21.28 -32.62
N SER A 1105 25.56 21.62 -31.37
CA SER A 1105 25.23 22.92 -30.78
C SER A 1105 25.96 24.08 -31.49
N LEU A 1106 27.25 23.92 -31.81
CA LEU A 1106 28.02 24.88 -32.61
C LEU A 1106 27.44 25.06 -34.03
N TRP A 1107 27.09 23.94 -34.69
CA TRP A 1107 26.46 23.97 -36.01
C TRP A 1107 25.09 24.67 -36.01
N LEU A 1108 24.28 24.47 -34.96
CA LEU A 1108 23.01 25.17 -34.85
C LEU A 1108 23.17 26.64 -34.48
N MET A 1109 24.09 27.00 -33.58
CA MET A 1109 24.43 28.40 -33.33
C MET A 1109 24.87 29.11 -34.63
N LEU A 1110 25.71 28.47 -35.44
CA LEU A 1110 26.10 29.00 -36.75
C LEU A 1110 24.88 29.20 -37.69
N SER A 1111 23.90 28.30 -37.62
CA SER A 1111 22.66 28.40 -38.39
C SER A 1111 21.74 29.53 -37.88
N CYS A 1112 21.63 29.70 -36.56
CA CYS A 1112 20.89 30.80 -35.95
C CYS A 1112 21.59 32.16 -36.14
N ALA A 1113 22.92 32.20 -36.23
CA ALA A 1113 23.67 33.39 -36.62
C ALA A 1113 23.37 33.81 -38.07
N VAL A 1114 23.12 32.86 -38.99
CA VAL A 1114 22.60 33.18 -40.34
C VAL A 1114 21.18 33.77 -40.27
N PHE A 1115 20.30 33.25 -39.40
CA PHE A 1115 18.95 33.83 -39.21
C PHE A 1115 19.01 35.25 -38.65
N ARG A 1116 19.81 35.49 -37.61
CA ARG A 1116 20.00 36.84 -37.04
C ARG A 1116 20.68 37.78 -38.03
N GLY A 1117 21.67 37.30 -38.79
CA GLY A 1117 22.29 38.06 -39.86
C GLY A 1117 21.30 38.49 -40.94
N ALA A 1118 20.44 37.59 -41.41
CA ALA A 1118 19.38 37.93 -42.36
C ALA A 1118 18.33 38.90 -41.78
N HIS A 1119 18.06 38.82 -40.47
CA HIS A 1119 17.15 39.73 -39.80
C HIS A 1119 17.73 41.13 -39.60
N GLN A 1120 18.97 41.22 -39.11
CA GLN A 1120 19.62 42.48 -38.71
C GLN A 1120 20.31 43.22 -39.88
N LEU A 1121 20.59 42.53 -41.00
CA LEU A 1121 21.32 43.09 -42.16
C LEU A 1121 20.53 43.05 -43.47
N ALA A 1122 19.38 42.37 -43.52
CA ALA A 1122 18.56 42.21 -44.73
C ALA A 1122 17.04 42.25 -44.44
N ASP A 1123 16.64 42.81 -43.31
CA ASP A 1123 15.25 43.09 -42.89
C ASP A 1123 14.25 41.91 -42.99
N VAL A 1124 14.74 40.66 -42.95
CA VAL A 1124 13.85 39.48 -42.88
C VAL A 1124 13.23 39.41 -41.47
N PRO A 1125 11.90 39.31 -41.30
CA PRO A 1125 11.30 39.19 -39.97
C PRO A 1125 11.86 38.00 -39.19
N PHE A 1126 12.17 38.19 -37.90
CA PHE A 1126 12.68 37.12 -37.01
C PHE A 1126 11.54 36.18 -36.54
N GLN A 1127 10.76 35.67 -37.49
CA GLN A 1127 9.75 34.65 -37.28
C GLN A 1127 10.18 33.37 -38.01
N PHE A 1128 9.99 32.22 -37.38
CA PHE A 1128 10.49 30.94 -37.94
C PHE A 1128 9.93 30.66 -39.33
N GLU A 1129 8.65 30.97 -39.57
CA GLU A 1129 8.00 30.73 -40.86
C GLU A 1129 8.56 31.64 -41.98
N ASP A 1130 8.75 32.93 -41.71
CA ASP A 1130 9.33 33.87 -42.68
C ASP A 1130 10.79 33.55 -43.00
N LEU A 1131 11.58 33.21 -41.97
CA LEU A 1131 12.96 32.75 -42.12
C LEU A 1131 13.04 31.46 -42.96
N MET A 1132 12.12 30.52 -42.78
CA MET A 1132 12.10 29.27 -43.55
C MET A 1132 11.58 29.45 -44.99
N ARG A 1133 10.67 30.39 -45.23
CA ARG A 1133 10.18 30.76 -46.57
C ARG A 1133 11.21 31.55 -47.38
N SER A 1134 12.10 32.30 -46.72
CA SER A 1134 13.11 33.13 -47.38
C SER A 1134 14.16 32.29 -48.14
N MET A 1135 14.19 32.44 -49.47
CA MET A 1135 15.18 31.76 -50.32
C MET A 1135 16.62 32.23 -50.01
N LEU A 1136 16.81 33.49 -49.60
CA LEU A 1136 18.10 34.03 -49.17
C LEU A 1136 18.62 33.26 -47.95
N VAL A 1137 17.76 33.02 -46.95
CA VAL A 1137 18.09 32.24 -45.76
C VAL A 1137 18.40 30.79 -46.12
N GLN A 1138 17.57 30.16 -46.96
CA GLN A 1138 17.78 28.76 -47.37
C GLN A 1138 19.10 28.55 -48.10
N ALA A 1139 19.42 29.43 -49.07
CA ALA A 1139 20.69 29.39 -49.80
C ALA A 1139 21.89 29.70 -48.89
N SER A 1140 21.77 30.70 -48.00
CA SER A 1140 22.83 31.06 -47.06
C SER A 1140 23.15 29.92 -46.08
N LEU A 1141 22.13 29.22 -45.56
CA LEU A 1141 22.33 28.01 -44.77
C LEU A 1141 23.05 26.91 -45.57
N SER A 1142 22.58 26.60 -46.78
CA SER A 1142 23.16 25.54 -47.61
C SER A 1142 24.63 25.85 -47.97
N LEU A 1143 24.98 27.13 -48.21
CA LEU A 1143 26.35 27.59 -48.43
C LEU A 1143 27.22 27.52 -47.15
N VAL A 1144 26.72 28.05 -46.03
CA VAL A 1144 27.45 28.09 -44.74
C VAL A 1144 27.71 26.67 -44.22
N TRP A 1145 26.74 25.75 -44.34
CA TRP A 1145 26.95 24.34 -43.98
C TRP A 1145 27.94 23.64 -44.90
N SER A 1146 27.94 23.97 -46.20
CA SER A 1146 28.92 23.45 -47.17
C SER A 1146 30.34 23.93 -46.86
N LEU A 1147 30.51 25.22 -46.53
CA LEU A 1147 31.80 25.79 -46.11
C LEU A 1147 32.28 25.22 -44.76
N ALA A 1148 31.37 25.00 -43.81
CA ALA A 1148 31.68 24.37 -42.53
C ALA A 1148 32.11 22.90 -42.72
N ALA A 1149 31.41 22.13 -43.57
CA ALA A 1149 31.79 20.76 -43.91
C ALA A 1149 33.17 20.70 -44.58
N LEU A 1150 33.41 21.56 -45.57
CA LEU A 1150 34.72 21.71 -46.24
C LEU A 1150 35.83 22.04 -45.22
N GLY A 1151 35.61 23.01 -44.34
CA GLY A 1151 36.56 23.40 -43.30
C GLY A 1151 36.88 22.26 -42.32
N LEU A 1152 35.87 21.52 -41.87
CA LEU A 1152 36.05 20.33 -41.02
C LEU A 1152 36.85 19.24 -41.75
N MET A 1153 36.55 18.95 -43.02
CA MET A 1153 37.23 17.91 -43.77
C MET A 1153 38.69 18.27 -44.09
N ILE A 1154 38.97 19.53 -44.48
CA ILE A 1154 40.35 20.00 -44.71
C ILE A 1154 41.17 19.98 -43.41
N THR A 1155 40.63 20.54 -42.32
CA THR A 1155 41.36 20.58 -41.04
C THR A 1155 41.58 19.19 -40.45
N ALA A 1156 40.59 18.31 -40.57
CA ALA A 1156 40.72 16.91 -40.16
C ALA A 1156 41.72 16.13 -41.03
N HIS A 1157 41.76 16.37 -42.33
CA HIS A 1157 42.77 15.78 -43.21
C HIS A 1157 44.19 16.24 -42.80
N ARG A 1158 44.41 17.56 -42.66
CA ARG A 1158 45.72 18.12 -42.27
C ARG A 1158 46.18 17.71 -40.87
N ARG A 1159 45.27 17.35 -39.96
CA ARG A 1159 45.59 16.87 -38.59
C ARG A 1159 45.50 15.35 -38.40
N GLY A 1160 45.20 14.59 -39.47
CA GLY A 1160 45.00 13.13 -39.39
C GLY A 1160 43.76 12.67 -38.60
N TRP A 1161 42.84 13.59 -38.28
CA TRP A 1161 41.70 13.36 -37.39
C TRP A 1161 40.53 12.67 -38.12
N ARG A 1162 40.69 11.38 -38.44
CA ARG A 1162 39.71 10.57 -39.18
C ARG A 1162 38.27 10.70 -38.70
N GLN A 1163 38.03 10.81 -37.39
CA GLN A 1163 36.68 11.00 -36.82
C GLN A 1163 36.05 12.36 -37.21
N VAL A 1164 36.82 13.46 -37.12
CA VAL A 1164 36.35 14.80 -37.49
C VAL A 1164 36.12 14.90 -39.01
N TRP A 1165 36.93 14.19 -39.81
CA TRP A 1165 36.71 14.08 -41.25
C TRP A 1165 35.37 13.41 -41.57
N MET A 1166 35.04 12.31 -40.88
CA MET A 1166 33.75 11.64 -41.04
C MET A 1166 32.57 12.50 -40.59
N ILE A 1167 32.73 13.35 -39.56
CA ILE A 1167 31.70 14.33 -39.16
C ILE A 1167 31.49 15.38 -40.26
N GLY A 1168 32.57 15.92 -40.85
CA GLY A 1168 32.47 16.84 -41.98
C GLY A 1168 31.82 16.20 -43.21
N ALA A 1169 32.15 14.94 -43.52
CA ALA A 1169 31.52 14.18 -44.59
C ALA A 1169 30.04 13.87 -44.32
N ALA A 1170 29.67 13.63 -43.05
CA ALA A 1170 28.27 13.46 -42.65
C ALA A 1170 27.48 14.78 -42.75
N LEU A 1171 28.06 15.92 -42.37
CA LEU A 1171 27.45 17.24 -42.55
C LEU A 1171 27.26 17.56 -44.04
N ALA A 1172 28.25 17.28 -44.88
CA ALA A 1172 28.12 17.34 -46.33
C ALA A 1172 26.94 16.47 -46.83
N GLY A 1173 26.80 15.24 -46.31
CA GLY A 1173 25.64 14.37 -46.55
C GLY A 1173 24.30 14.95 -46.09
N ILE A 1174 24.26 15.67 -44.97
CA ILE A 1174 23.05 16.38 -44.51
C ILE A 1174 22.69 17.53 -45.45
N VAL A 1175 23.68 18.29 -45.97
CA VAL A 1175 23.42 19.29 -47.02
C VAL A 1175 22.82 18.61 -48.25
N VAL A 1176 23.45 17.54 -48.76
CA VAL A 1176 22.94 16.72 -49.89
C VAL A 1176 21.48 16.34 -49.68
N THR A 1177 21.13 15.80 -48.51
CA THR A 1177 19.77 15.39 -48.17
C THR A 1177 18.81 16.59 -48.00
N LYS A 1178 19.26 17.73 -47.47
CA LYS A 1178 18.45 18.97 -47.37
C LYS A 1178 18.01 19.43 -48.76
N LEU A 1179 18.93 19.46 -49.74
CA LEU A 1179 18.59 19.79 -51.13
C LEU A 1179 17.47 18.86 -51.64
N PHE A 1180 17.60 17.55 -51.38
CA PHE A 1180 16.62 16.53 -51.80
C PHE A 1180 15.27 16.56 -51.10
N LEU A 1181 15.16 17.12 -49.89
CA LEU A 1181 13.90 17.12 -49.13
C LEU A 1181 13.23 18.49 -49.12
N VAL A 1182 13.98 19.55 -48.80
CA VAL A 1182 13.43 20.90 -48.58
C VAL A 1182 13.31 21.65 -49.89
N GLU A 1183 14.39 21.72 -50.66
CA GLU A 1183 14.43 22.48 -51.91
C GLU A 1183 13.65 21.75 -53.03
N LEU A 1184 13.40 20.45 -52.85
CA LEU A 1184 12.56 19.62 -53.71
C LEU A 1184 11.04 19.77 -53.49
N GLY A 1185 10.61 20.24 -52.32
CA GLY A 1185 9.18 20.48 -52.04
C GLY A 1185 8.63 21.77 -52.64
N ASN A 1186 9.49 22.79 -52.82
CA ASN A 1186 9.04 24.15 -53.13
C ASN A 1186 8.93 24.39 -54.64
N ARG A 1187 7.74 24.76 -55.16
CA ARG A 1187 7.34 24.66 -56.59
C ARG A 1187 8.15 25.50 -57.60
N GLY A 1188 9.13 26.30 -57.17
CA GLY A 1188 10.02 27.08 -58.03
C GLY A 1188 11.10 26.23 -58.72
N GLY A 1189 10.99 26.02 -60.02
CA GLY A 1189 11.78 25.04 -60.78
C GLY A 1189 13.25 25.37 -61.07
N LEU A 1190 13.80 26.52 -60.67
CA LEU A 1190 15.13 26.98 -61.14
C LEU A 1190 16.17 27.18 -60.01
N ALA A 1191 15.83 27.89 -58.93
CA ALA A 1191 16.73 28.07 -57.78
C ALA A 1191 17.16 26.72 -57.16
N ARG A 1192 16.24 25.76 -57.14
CA ARG A 1192 16.46 24.34 -56.81
C ARG A 1192 17.58 23.72 -57.66
N ILE A 1193 17.49 23.85 -58.99
CA ILE A 1193 18.47 23.27 -59.92
C ILE A 1193 19.86 23.89 -59.69
N VAL A 1194 19.93 25.20 -59.50
CA VAL A 1194 21.18 25.92 -59.20
C VAL A 1194 21.82 25.44 -57.90
N SER A 1195 21.02 25.21 -56.84
CA SER A 1195 21.51 24.72 -55.55
C SER A 1195 22.02 23.27 -55.62
N PHE A 1196 21.32 22.38 -56.34
CA PHE A 1196 21.80 21.02 -56.63
C PHE A 1196 23.13 21.00 -57.38
N ILE A 1197 23.30 21.87 -58.39
CA ILE A 1197 24.54 21.99 -59.16
C ILE A 1197 25.66 22.58 -58.29
N GLY A 1198 25.39 23.67 -57.56
CA GLY A 1198 26.38 24.38 -56.74
C GLY A 1198 26.98 23.51 -55.63
N VAL A 1199 26.14 22.79 -54.87
CA VAL A 1199 26.64 21.85 -53.85
C VAL A 1199 27.28 20.62 -54.49
N GLY A 1200 26.76 20.12 -55.62
CA GLY A 1200 27.39 19.03 -56.38
C GLY A 1200 28.84 19.34 -56.78
N VAL A 1201 29.10 20.55 -57.28
CA VAL A 1201 30.44 21.05 -57.62
C VAL A 1201 31.32 21.19 -56.38
N LEU A 1202 30.79 21.68 -55.26
CA LEU A 1202 31.57 21.85 -54.02
C LEU A 1202 32.01 20.50 -53.42
N LEU A 1203 31.19 19.44 -53.56
CA LEU A 1203 31.55 18.08 -53.14
C LEU A 1203 32.58 17.41 -54.07
N LEU A 1204 32.56 17.73 -55.37
CA LEU A 1204 33.62 17.35 -56.31
C LEU A 1204 34.99 17.92 -55.88
N ILE A 1205 35.03 19.19 -55.45
CA ILE A 1205 36.23 19.84 -54.92
C ILE A 1205 36.73 19.16 -53.64
N VAL A 1206 35.83 18.86 -52.70
CA VAL A 1206 36.16 18.12 -51.45
C VAL A 1206 36.79 16.76 -51.75
N GLY A 1207 36.21 16.00 -52.68
CA GLY A 1207 36.68 14.67 -53.06
C GLY A 1207 38.10 14.64 -53.63
N TYR A 1208 38.57 15.76 -54.18
CA TYR A 1208 39.93 15.91 -54.71
C TYR A 1208 40.93 16.38 -53.63
N PHE A 1209 40.58 17.39 -52.83
CA PHE A 1209 41.55 18.05 -51.92
C PHE A 1209 41.63 17.49 -50.50
N ALA A 1210 40.67 16.68 -50.04
CA ALA A 1210 40.64 16.20 -48.65
C ALA A 1210 40.25 14.71 -48.56
N PRO A 1211 41.11 13.76 -48.97
CA PRO A 1211 40.82 12.32 -48.84
C PRO A 1211 40.83 11.84 -47.38
N LEU A 1212 40.14 10.71 -47.12
CA LEU A 1212 39.98 10.14 -45.78
C LEU A 1212 41.33 9.74 -45.14
N PRO A 1213 41.67 10.22 -43.92
CA PRO A 1213 42.90 9.82 -43.24
C PRO A 1213 42.97 8.29 -42.95
N PRO A 1214 44.17 7.68 -43.05
CA PRO A 1214 44.37 6.26 -42.76
C PRO A 1214 44.03 5.92 -41.29
N LYS A 1215 43.69 4.66 -41.03
CA LYS A 1215 43.52 4.16 -39.64
C LYS A 1215 44.90 4.04 -38.98
N PRO A 1216 45.09 4.49 -37.73
CA PRO A 1216 46.31 4.19 -36.98
C PRO A 1216 46.43 2.67 -36.79
N ALA A 1217 47.61 2.12 -37.03
CA ALA A 1217 47.88 0.69 -36.87
C ALA A 1217 47.94 0.34 -35.38
N SER A 1218 46.99 -0.47 -34.90
CA SER A 1218 47.12 -1.14 -33.61
C SER A 1218 48.24 -2.18 -33.70
N GLN A 1219 49.15 -2.14 -32.74
CA GLN A 1219 50.35 -2.99 -32.69
C GLN A 1219 50.02 -4.46 -33.01
N ALA A 1220 50.67 -4.99 -34.05
CA ALA A 1220 50.68 -6.42 -34.30
C ALA A 1220 51.38 -7.09 -33.12
N LYS A 1221 50.69 -8.06 -32.50
CA LYS A 1221 51.25 -8.86 -31.43
C LYS A 1221 52.19 -9.87 -32.07
N GLU A 1222 53.44 -9.87 -31.64
CA GLU A 1222 54.41 -10.92 -31.97
C GLU A 1222 53.86 -12.27 -31.49
N ASP A 1223 53.89 -13.27 -32.36
CA ASP A 1223 54.07 -14.66 -31.96
C ASP A 1223 55.28 -15.20 -32.75
N ASN A 1224 56.17 -15.87 -32.00
CA ASN A 1224 57.46 -16.40 -32.47
C ASN A 1224 57.23 -17.71 -33.29
N PRO A 1225 58.27 -18.25 -33.97
CA PRO A 1225 58.10 -19.26 -35.03
C PRO A 1225 57.68 -20.66 -34.56
#